data_AF-A0A7J4SEM3-F1
#
_entry.id   AF-A0A7J4SEM3-F1
#
_cell.length_a   1.000
_cell.length_b   1.000
_cell.length_c   1.000
_cell.angle_alpha   90.00
_cell.angle_beta   90.00
_cell.angle_gamma   90.00
#
_symmetry.space_group_name_H-M   'P 1'
#
loop_
_entity.id
_entity.type
_entity.pdbx_description
1 polymer ?
#
loop_
_entity_poly.entity_id
_entity_poly.type
_entity_poly.pdbx_seq_one_letter_code
_entity_poly.pdbx_strand_id
1 'polypeptide(L)'
;MTSQRTHSISLVLIMLISSLALLIGPVDDVSAATGTGTITSDEVWSGTHSITGDIVIAPGVKVVIQPGTNINLVNGSMITVRGNLCAGDISCGSNAMASNASRIQFTWANPLDTSAIGDCANDPNQNPYLDDDYYNRDPSCGEGILLKDSIDVGQTKFNHVSIINAFGIPAKVASVNNDFRTASLILDGASPTLEALKFQGVNTSSVLVHNLATPTFIGGEYVNGDDETEIAGNGVQIYGAGTTFTPTTMTSPVFTGGSKGCGEQDGGRHVLWAQDSFISIQNAVVSSGDYGFRSEASSGTISSATIAVTCNAIDVNGAKVVGSQKRTLTVTTSDLNPAEGAGFTVADGAKVVFSNSKIEGSSEGSGIFVKSSEAHIHDNTIGPIGGWNGIWQFGAFDTIIEGNTIQNTAREAIIVGDYHEGESGFGGVFSSPSRSHIANNTINHAPTAPCSSSRIWDNLVTRDFFCPAVHVYRSAATLKDNTITVNGTDEIDVIRVIGSLANVQRNTLSGPGTGARIVHYNDGSSQSNERGSIAFFSENQWSGVMQAYNVTKSALTIQSETLPPVQPGSNATTPVGLFWPEGMEGDGKIYPPPMITSSKMNMTPTDFPLAVDMLNNSTVLTMANVSIDVEDVYIGQLPVKWAAQVRVAELVRFYTSVNNIRVSDTTVVVKDAVGNDLYDLETGLDGWTEWISLPKDFHLDYRGLGPTQNDPDNFATADSENSCNDGIDNDGDAVRDQDDPDCASGSGTRELSLYRYTAYRFGKGYQTGSFTIQDTSNTIQEAVALDNLAPSLNVTQNDYYSFKRVVNFTGTAHDGNFIGIYGDNTLSDDQRNALAKWDQKGVVTRIQVKDPFTNDWADASYATDTSVVDDVTYSDHPFSSWFFTYDMSTQAEGDYTFSFRAFDGVDYGNIVTRTIKLNTQAPSLILTTPGDSTEHNGKEGVVFSGTASDPYSGTSGVDIQNIHIVIDRLPGDASNTRETIRSVAAPGGESWTWEWNTSGLPKTRESYEVTVWASDSDFCINEVGECTPSTRTIIVDNRNKLPTNFIFAPSSGQQVSVSETTVISGQATDPDGEITRIEIEVLDPQANFGVLETLIVTKDKITGAGAWQIEWDST
;
A
#
# COMPACT_ATOMS: atom_id res chain seq x y z
N MET A 1 -30.40 -66.70 80.26
CA MET A 1 -31.12 -65.54 80.83
C MET A 1 -31.30 -64.53 79.71
N THR A 2 -32.38 -64.65 78.93
CA THR A 2 -33.69 -64.00 79.15
C THR A 2 -33.63 -62.48 78.93
N SER A 3 -34.13 -62.08 77.77
CA SER A 3 -35.14 -61.02 77.59
C SER A 3 -35.02 -59.82 78.53
N GLN A 4 -34.26 -58.80 78.12
CA GLN A 4 -34.49 -57.39 78.46
C GLN A 4 -33.45 -56.51 77.74
N ARG A 5 -33.51 -56.45 76.41
CA ARG A 5 -32.74 -55.45 75.62
C ARG A 5 -33.28 -55.27 74.20
N THR A 6 -34.60 -55.31 74.03
CA THR A 6 -35.26 -55.18 72.71
C THR A 6 -36.20 -53.97 72.61
N HIS A 7 -36.30 -53.13 73.65
CA HIS A 7 -37.12 -51.91 73.61
C HIS A 7 -36.35 -50.59 73.51
N SER A 8 -35.02 -50.61 73.55
CA SER A 8 -34.20 -49.37 73.40
C SER A 8 -33.59 -49.20 72.00
N ILE A 9 -33.43 -50.26 71.21
CA ILE A 9 -32.77 -50.16 69.90
C ILE A 9 -33.75 -49.66 68.82
N SER A 10 -35.03 -50.08 68.85
CA SER A 10 -36.03 -49.53 67.93
C SER A 10 -36.33 -48.06 68.15
N LEU A 11 -36.28 -47.55 69.39
CA LEU A 11 -36.49 -46.13 69.68
C LEU A 11 -35.27 -45.28 69.28
N VAL A 12 -34.06 -45.81 69.43
CA VAL A 12 -32.82 -45.15 68.95
C VAL A 12 -32.73 -45.19 67.43
N LEU A 13 -33.18 -46.27 66.77
CA LEU A 13 -33.23 -46.35 65.31
C LEU A 13 -34.33 -45.44 64.72
N ILE A 14 -35.49 -45.31 65.37
CA ILE A 14 -36.53 -44.34 64.97
C ILE A 14 -36.07 -42.90 65.24
N MET A 15 -35.32 -42.62 66.31
CA MET A 15 -34.70 -41.30 66.53
C MET A 15 -33.58 -40.99 65.51
N LEU A 16 -32.80 -41.98 65.08
CA LEU A 16 -31.77 -41.82 64.03
C LEU A 16 -32.39 -41.68 62.63
N ILE A 17 -33.48 -42.38 62.32
CA ILE A 17 -34.20 -42.23 61.05
C ILE A 17 -34.99 -40.91 61.02
N SER A 18 -35.53 -40.46 62.16
CA SER A 18 -36.19 -39.14 62.25
C SER A 18 -35.20 -37.97 62.30
N SER A 19 -33.98 -38.14 62.82
CA SER A 19 -32.93 -37.12 62.72
C SER A 19 -32.25 -37.07 61.35
N LEU A 20 -32.20 -38.19 60.60
CA LEU A 20 -31.82 -38.15 59.17
C LEU A 20 -32.94 -37.58 58.28
N ALA A 21 -34.22 -37.77 58.62
CA ALA A 21 -35.34 -37.12 57.93
C ALA A 21 -35.43 -35.60 58.21
N LEU A 22 -34.80 -35.12 59.30
CA LEU A 22 -34.68 -33.70 59.65
C LEU A 22 -33.40 -33.02 59.14
N LEU A 23 -32.53 -33.76 58.41
CA LEU A 23 -31.40 -33.21 57.65
C LEU A 23 -31.77 -32.88 56.18
N ILE A 24 -33.03 -33.12 55.80
CA ILE A 24 -33.62 -32.47 54.63
C ILE A 24 -33.97 -31.05 55.12
N GLY A 25 -33.02 -30.12 54.96
CA GLY A 25 -33.36 -28.69 54.95
C GLY A 25 -34.45 -28.45 53.89
N PRO A 26 -35.17 -27.32 53.91
CA PRO A 26 -36.11 -27.02 52.83
C PRO A 26 -35.39 -27.29 51.50
N VAL A 27 -35.96 -28.17 50.68
CA VAL A 27 -35.67 -28.13 49.25
C VAL A 27 -36.03 -26.70 48.89
N ASP A 28 -35.04 -25.84 48.60
CA ASP A 28 -35.33 -24.48 48.19
C ASP A 28 -36.36 -24.58 47.06
N ASP A 29 -37.54 -24.02 47.32
CA ASP A 29 -38.66 -24.08 46.38
C ASP A 29 -38.17 -23.59 45.02
N VAL A 30 -38.37 -24.42 43.99
CA VAL A 30 -38.13 -24.04 42.61
C VAL A 30 -39.08 -22.87 42.29
N SER A 31 -38.53 -21.66 42.18
CA SER A 31 -39.31 -20.47 41.86
C SER A 31 -39.64 -20.48 40.36
N ALA A 32 -40.87 -20.91 40.05
CA ALA A 32 -41.44 -20.97 38.70
C ALA A 32 -40.57 -21.77 37.72
N ALA A 33 -40.67 -23.11 37.72
CA ALA A 33 -39.99 -23.96 36.75
C ALA A 33 -40.91 -24.24 35.55
N THR A 34 -40.70 -23.53 34.45
CA THR A 34 -41.40 -23.83 33.20
C THR A 34 -40.83 -25.08 32.54
N GLY A 35 -41.69 -26.08 32.28
CA GLY A 35 -41.32 -27.35 31.66
C GLY A 35 -41.51 -27.42 30.14
N THR A 36 -42.19 -26.45 29.52
CA THR A 36 -42.33 -26.29 28.05
C THR A 36 -42.93 -24.91 27.74
N GLY A 37 -42.65 -24.37 26.55
CA GLY A 37 -43.18 -23.09 26.07
C GLY A 37 -42.25 -21.90 26.28
N THR A 38 -42.80 -20.69 26.24
CA THR A 38 -42.02 -19.45 26.36
C THR A 38 -41.98 -18.95 27.80
N ILE A 39 -40.76 -18.73 28.32
CA ILE A 39 -40.51 -18.11 29.62
C ILE A 39 -40.55 -16.60 29.45
N THR A 40 -41.49 -15.94 30.13
CA THR A 40 -41.79 -14.50 29.98
C THR A 40 -41.48 -13.66 31.23
N SER A 41 -41.02 -14.30 32.30
CA SER A 41 -40.57 -13.66 33.55
C SER A 41 -39.34 -14.39 34.08
N ASP A 42 -38.53 -13.73 34.91
CA ASP A 42 -37.32 -14.34 35.47
C ASP A 42 -37.64 -15.62 36.28
N GLU A 43 -36.84 -16.67 36.09
CA GLU A 43 -36.99 -17.97 36.74
C GLU A 43 -35.69 -18.45 37.36
N VAL A 44 -35.78 -19.28 38.41
CA VAL A 44 -34.62 -19.91 39.04
C VAL A 44 -34.82 -21.43 39.04
N TRP A 45 -33.88 -22.16 38.44
CA TRP A 45 -33.88 -23.62 38.40
C TRP A 45 -32.82 -24.18 39.37
N SER A 46 -33.22 -25.14 40.20
CA SER A 46 -32.37 -25.79 41.20
C SER A 46 -32.75 -27.27 41.36
N GLY A 47 -31.81 -28.12 41.79
CA GLY A 47 -32.07 -29.53 42.08
C GLY A 47 -32.29 -30.36 40.80
N THR A 48 -33.50 -30.85 40.58
CA THR A 48 -33.86 -31.59 39.35
C THR A 48 -35.01 -30.89 38.66
N HIS A 49 -34.80 -30.46 37.42
CA HIS A 49 -35.81 -29.85 36.56
C HIS A 49 -36.12 -30.78 35.37
N SER A 50 -37.38 -30.87 34.96
CA SER A 50 -37.78 -31.71 33.82
C SER A 50 -38.45 -30.86 32.74
N ILE A 51 -37.87 -30.90 31.54
CA ILE A 51 -38.35 -30.21 30.35
C ILE A 51 -39.05 -31.24 29.46
N THR A 52 -40.34 -31.02 29.22
CA THR A 52 -41.26 -31.92 28.51
C THR A 52 -41.52 -31.52 27.05
N GLY A 53 -40.84 -30.48 26.55
CA GLY A 53 -40.90 -29.98 25.18
C GLY A 53 -40.05 -28.71 25.05
N ASP A 54 -40.13 -28.03 23.91
CA ASP A 54 -39.27 -26.86 23.65
C ASP A 54 -39.41 -25.73 24.68
N ILE A 55 -38.31 -25.04 24.92
CA ILE A 55 -38.22 -23.84 25.75
C ILE A 55 -37.74 -22.66 24.92
N VAL A 56 -38.41 -21.52 25.06
CA VAL A 56 -37.94 -20.23 24.54
C VAL A 56 -37.81 -19.22 25.68
N ILE A 57 -36.61 -18.72 25.95
CA ILE A 57 -36.40 -17.62 26.90
C ILE A 57 -36.62 -16.31 26.13
N ALA A 58 -37.69 -15.57 26.47
CA ALA A 58 -38.04 -14.34 25.77
C ALA A 58 -36.98 -13.23 25.96
N PRO A 59 -36.83 -12.29 25.00
CA PRO A 59 -35.95 -11.14 25.16
C PRO A 59 -36.21 -10.36 26.45
N GLY A 60 -35.15 -9.97 27.15
CA GLY A 60 -35.23 -9.22 28.42
C GLY A 60 -35.53 -10.06 29.67
N VAL A 61 -35.80 -11.36 29.52
CA VAL A 61 -36.02 -12.31 30.63
C VAL A 61 -34.72 -13.02 31.00
N LYS A 62 -34.52 -13.33 32.28
CA LYS A 62 -33.36 -14.08 32.76
C LYS A 62 -33.75 -15.39 33.47
N VAL A 63 -33.19 -16.50 33.02
CA VAL A 63 -33.23 -17.77 33.73
C VAL A 63 -31.90 -17.99 34.46
N VAL A 64 -31.96 -18.25 35.76
CA VAL A 64 -30.78 -18.57 36.59
C VAL A 64 -30.82 -20.05 36.95
N ILE A 65 -29.77 -20.79 36.59
CA ILE A 65 -29.60 -22.20 36.97
C ILE A 65 -28.54 -22.28 38.07
N GLN A 66 -28.92 -22.90 39.19
CA GLN A 66 -28.04 -23.07 40.34
C GLN A 66 -27.04 -24.21 40.11
N PRO A 67 -25.82 -24.14 40.67
CA PRO A 67 -24.84 -25.23 40.60
C PRO A 67 -25.42 -26.58 41.08
N GLY A 68 -24.99 -27.67 40.44
CA GLY A 68 -25.42 -29.05 40.75
C GLY A 68 -26.81 -29.42 40.24
N THR A 69 -27.45 -28.56 39.46
CA THR A 69 -28.80 -28.81 38.92
C THR A 69 -28.76 -29.82 37.76
N ASN A 70 -29.68 -30.78 37.78
CA ASN A 70 -29.92 -31.73 36.69
C ASN A 70 -31.18 -31.33 35.91
N ILE A 71 -31.02 -30.95 34.65
CA ILE A 71 -32.10 -30.67 33.70
C ILE A 71 -32.27 -31.89 32.81
N ASN A 72 -33.40 -32.60 32.96
CA ASN A 72 -33.76 -33.74 32.13
C ASN A 72 -34.67 -33.27 31.00
N LEU A 73 -34.25 -33.46 29.76
CA LEU A 73 -34.97 -33.07 28.56
C LEU A 73 -35.55 -34.31 27.87
N VAL A 74 -36.79 -34.22 27.42
CA VAL A 74 -37.38 -35.25 26.55
C VAL A 74 -36.71 -35.23 25.17
N ASN A 75 -36.74 -36.38 24.50
CA ASN A 75 -36.25 -36.51 23.12
C ASN A 75 -36.92 -35.48 22.19
N GLY A 76 -36.14 -34.93 21.26
CA GLY A 76 -36.56 -33.93 20.28
C GLY A 76 -36.65 -32.48 20.80
N SER A 77 -36.50 -32.23 22.11
CA SER A 77 -36.69 -30.88 22.65
C SER A 77 -35.48 -29.96 22.49
N MET A 78 -35.71 -28.66 22.28
CA MET A 78 -34.67 -27.62 22.22
C MET A 78 -34.85 -26.49 23.23
N ILE A 79 -33.75 -25.84 23.59
CA ILE A 79 -33.76 -24.57 24.35
C ILE A 79 -33.26 -23.43 23.46
N THR A 80 -34.15 -22.48 23.14
CA THR A 80 -33.80 -21.24 22.45
C THR A 80 -33.68 -20.08 23.45
N VAL A 81 -32.51 -19.45 23.51
CA VAL A 81 -32.19 -18.34 24.40
C VAL A 81 -32.18 -17.02 23.61
N ARG A 82 -33.24 -16.23 23.72
CA ARG A 82 -33.29 -14.84 23.22
C ARG A 82 -33.13 -13.80 24.33
N GLY A 83 -33.46 -14.16 25.57
CA GLY A 83 -33.15 -13.40 26.77
C GLY A 83 -31.77 -13.74 27.32
N ASN A 84 -31.69 -14.03 28.62
CA ASN A 84 -30.44 -14.31 29.32
C ASN A 84 -30.51 -15.66 30.03
N LEU A 85 -29.40 -16.41 29.99
CA LEU A 85 -29.25 -17.68 30.68
C LEU A 85 -27.99 -17.66 31.54
N CYS A 86 -28.17 -17.63 32.85
CA CYS A 86 -27.10 -17.64 33.84
C CYS A 86 -26.98 -19.04 34.44
N ALA A 87 -26.01 -19.83 33.98
CA ALA A 87 -25.79 -21.19 34.47
C ALA A 87 -24.51 -21.27 35.31
N GLY A 88 -24.69 -21.30 36.64
CA GLY A 88 -23.61 -21.61 37.59
C GLY A 88 -22.59 -20.50 37.85
N ASP A 89 -22.92 -19.23 37.58
CA ASP A 89 -22.00 -18.10 37.77
C ASP A 89 -22.63 -17.00 38.65
N ILE A 90 -21.92 -16.63 39.73
CA ILE A 90 -22.41 -15.63 40.69
C ILE A 90 -22.54 -14.23 40.07
N SER A 91 -21.74 -13.93 39.04
CA SER A 91 -21.73 -12.62 38.39
C SER A 91 -23.02 -12.32 37.63
N CYS A 92 -23.74 -13.36 37.17
CA CYS A 92 -25.00 -13.22 36.46
C CYS A 92 -26.25 -13.57 37.31
N GLY A 93 -26.07 -14.14 38.52
CA GLY A 93 -27.14 -14.33 39.50
C GLY A 93 -27.23 -15.70 40.19
N SER A 94 -26.34 -16.66 39.89
CA SER A 94 -26.32 -17.94 40.63
C SER A 94 -25.89 -17.72 42.10
N ASN A 95 -26.32 -18.61 42.99
CA ASN A 95 -26.07 -18.54 44.43
C ASN A 95 -24.62 -18.89 44.82
N ALA A 96 -23.88 -19.55 43.93
CA ALA A 96 -22.48 -19.93 44.05
C ALA A 96 -21.86 -20.14 42.67
N MET A 97 -20.52 -20.19 42.62
CA MET A 97 -19.79 -20.57 41.41
C MET A 97 -19.83 -22.09 41.25
N ALA A 98 -20.24 -22.56 40.08
CA ALA A 98 -20.19 -23.97 39.74
C ALA A 98 -18.73 -24.45 39.61
N SER A 99 -18.54 -25.75 39.81
CA SER A 99 -17.25 -26.42 39.75
C SER A 99 -17.41 -27.84 39.23
N ASN A 100 -16.30 -28.55 38.99
CA ASN A 100 -16.35 -29.96 38.57
C ASN A 100 -17.13 -30.88 39.52
N ALA A 101 -17.28 -30.53 40.80
CA ALA A 101 -18.08 -31.28 41.77
C ALA A 101 -19.58 -30.90 41.77
N SER A 102 -19.95 -29.81 41.10
CA SER A 102 -21.30 -29.22 41.11
C SER A 102 -21.73 -28.80 39.70
N ARG A 103 -21.37 -29.62 38.70
CA ARG A 103 -21.71 -29.36 37.31
C ARG A 103 -23.22 -29.30 37.12
N ILE A 104 -23.66 -28.40 36.26
CA ILE A 104 -25.04 -28.35 35.78
C ILE A 104 -25.14 -29.31 34.60
N GLN A 105 -26.14 -30.20 34.59
CA GLN A 105 -26.26 -31.24 33.57
C GLN A 105 -27.53 -31.04 32.76
N PHE A 106 -27.40 -30.85 31.45
CA PHE A 106 -28.50 -30.95 30.49
C PHE A 106 -28.41 -32.32 29.83
N THR A 107 -29.40 -33.18 30.09
CA THR A 107 -29.41 -34.56 29.61
C THR A 107 -30.64 -34.82 28.78
N TRP A 108 -30.44 -35.16 27.50
CA TRP A 108 -31.51 -35.58 26.61
C TRP A 108 -31.80 -37.08 26.78
N ALA A 109 -33.09 -37.41 26.80
CA ALA A 109 -33.56 -38.78 26.82
C ALA A 109 -33.52 -39.39 25.42
N ASN A 110 -33.24 -40.69 25.34
CA ASN A 110 -33.37 -41.43 24.09
C ASN A 110 -34.83 -41.42 23.58
N PRO A 111 -35.05 -41.56 22.26
CA PRO A 111 -36.38 -41.71 21.70
C PRO A 111 -37.10 -42.92 22.29
N LEU A 112 -38.38 -42.73 22.67
CA LEU A 112 -39.24 -43.83 23.11
C LEU A 112 -39.58 -44.80 21.96
N ASP A 113 -39.57 -44.30 20.73
CA ASP A 113 -39.73 -45.06 19.49
C ASP A 113 -38.64 -44.61 18.50
N THR A 114 -37.67 -45.48 18.24
CA THR A 114 -36.56 -45.21 17.32
C THR A 114 -36.98 -45.11 15.85
N SER A 115 -38.24 -45.47 15.54
CA SER A 115 -38.83 -45.33 14.20
C SER A 115 -39.68 -44.08 14.01
N ALA A 116 -39.89 -43.31 15.10
CA ALA A 116 -40.56 -42.02 15.04
C ALA A 116 -39.77 -41.03 14.17
N ILE A 117 -40.49 -40.05 13.63
CA ILE A 117 -39.91 -38.99 12.80
C ILE A 117 -39.74 -37.76 13.69
N GLY A 118 -38.52 -37.22 13.76
CA GLY A 118 -38.19 -36.04 14.57
C GLY A 118 -38.41 -34.71 13.84
N ASP A 119 -38.06 -33.62 14.53
CA ASP A 119 -38.39 -32.24 14.15
C ASP A 119 -37.61 -31.70 12.92
N CYS A 120 -36.61 -32.46 12.46
CA CYS A 120 -35.82 -32.16 11.27
C CYS A 120 -36.31 -32.83 9.97
N ALA A 121 -37.42 -33.57 10.02
CA ALA A 121 -37.98 -34.15 8.80
C ALA A 121 -38.86 -33.12 8.09
N ASN A 122 -38.75 -33.06 6.75
CA ASN A 122 -39.52 -32.16 5.88
C ASN A 122 -41.03 -32.43 5.99
N ASP A 123 -41.69 -31.83 6.97
CA ASP A 123 -43.11 -31.48 6.94
C ASP A 123 -43.22 -29.95 7.07
N PRO A 124 -43.49 -29.23 5.97
CA PRO A 124 -43.64 -27.77 6.00
C PRO A 124 -44.81 -27.28 6.87
N ASN A 125 -45.64 -28.18 7.41
CA ASN A 125 -46.67 -27.86 8.41
C ASN A 125 -46.18 -28.06 9.87
N GLN A 126 -45.05 -28.74 10.11
CA GLN A 126 -44.47 -28.96 11.44
C GLN A 126 -43.27 -28.04 11.71
N ASN A 127 -42.43 -27.73 10.72
CA ASN A 127 -41.27 -26.85 10.90
C ASN A 127 -41.09 -25.85 9.74
N PRO A 128 -41.67 -24.64 9.81
CA PRO A 128 -41.60 -23.65 8.73
C PRO A 128 -40.22 -22.97 8.58
N TYR A 129 -39.23 -23.35 9.39
CA TYR A 129 -37.87 -22.77 9.38
C TYR A 129 -36.83 -23.63 8.63
N LEU A 130 -37.16 -24.89 8.34
CA LEU A 130 -36.37 -25.77 7.47
C LEU A 130 -36.95 -25.67 6.05
N ASP A 131 -36.09 -25.30 5.10
CA ASP A 131 -36.40 -25.27 3.67
C ASP A 131 -36.37 -26.69 3.11
N ASP A 132 -36.86 -26.93 1.88
CA ASP A 132 -36.89 -28.27 1.25
C ASP A 132 -35.51 -28.96 1.18
N ASP A 133 -34.42 -28.21 1.40
CA ASP A 133 -33.02 -28.61 1.23
C ASP A 133 -32.38 -29.36 2.42
N TYR A 134 -33.01 -29.48 3.60
CA TYR A 134 -32.45 -30.25 4.74
C TYR A 134 -33.43 -31.29 5.28
N TYR A 135 -33.09 -32.58 5.17
CA TYR A 135 -33.94 -33.67 5.58
C TYR A 135 -33.20 -34.67 6.47
N ASN A 136 -33.58 -34.75 7.75
CA ASN A 136 -33.16 -35.82 8.64
C ASN A 136 -34.36 -36.39 9.40
N ARG A 137 -34.59 -37.71 9.26
CA ARG A 137 -35.72 -38.40 9.91
C ARG A 137 -35.46 -38.81 11.35
N ASP A 138 -34.23 -38.66 11.85
CA ASP A 138 -33.89 -39.10 13.21
C ASP A 138 -34.83 -38.44 14.23
N PRO A 139 -35.48 -39.21 15.12
CA PRO A 139 -36.40 -38.69 16.12
C PRO A 139 -35.76 -37.69 17.09
N SER A 140 -34.44 -37.74 17.24
CA SER A 140 -33.66 -36.89 18.15
C SER A 140 -33.16 -35.62 17.46
N CYS A 141 -33.29 -35.49 16.13
CA CYS A 141 -32.81 -34.30 15.45
C CYS A 141 -33.59 -33.05 15.88
N GLY A 142 -32.84 -31.99 16.22
CA GLY A 142 -33.39 -30.76 16.80
C GLY A 142 -33.00 -30.56 18.27
N GLU A 143 -32.33 -31.52 18.91
CA GLU A 143 -31.95 -31.42 20.32
C GLU A 143 -30.73 -30.53 20.56
N GLY A 144 -30.84 -29.57 21.48
CA GLY A 144 -29.70 -28.77 21.91
C GLY A 144 -30.07 -27.43 22.51
N ILE A 145 -29.09 -26.53 22.56
CA ILE A 145 -29.23 -25.16 23.07
C ILE A 145 -28.79 -24.16 21.99
N LEU A 146 -29.66 -23.21 21.66
CA LEU A 146 -29.43 -22.15 20.69
C LEU A 146 -29.43 -20.78 21.37
N LEU A 147 -28.29 -20.08 21.36
CA LEU A 147 -28.17 -18.71 21.86
C LEU A 147 -28.21 -17.74 20.68
N LYS A 148 -29.08 -16.73 20.77
CA LYS A 148 -29.23 -15.67 19.77
C LYS A 148 -28.46 -14.42 20.15
N ASP A 149 -28.21 -13.57 19.16
CA ASP A 149 -27.53 -12.27 19.26
C ASP A 149 -28.18 -11.29 20.27
N SER A 150 -29.45 -11.49 20.61
CA SER A 150 -30.21 -10.64 21.54
C SER A 150 -29.85 -10.83 23.03
N ILE A 151 -28.93 -11.74 23.37
CA ILE A 151 -28.48 -11.93 24.75
C ILE A 151 -27.69 -10.72 25.28
N ASP A 152 -27.73 -10.50 26.60
CA ASP A 152 -26.77 -9.65 27.30
C ASP A 152 -25.58 -10.51 27.75
N VAL A 153 -24.39 -10.21 27.22
CA VAL A 153 -23.13 -10.93 27.48
C VAL A 153 -22.65 -10.87 28.94
N GLY A 154 -23.13 -9.87 29.70
CA GLY A 154 -22.90 -9.74 31.14
C GLY A 154 -23.88 -10.55 31.99
N GLN A 155 -25.05 -10.89 31.45
CA GLN A 155 -26.09 -11.66 32.14
C GLN A 155 -26.20 -13.12 31.68
N THR A 156 -25.52 -13.48 30.58
CA THR A 156 -25.47 -14.85 30.06
C THR A 156 -24.08 -15.44 30.26
N LYS A 157 -24.00 -16.49 31.07
CA LYS A 157 -22.76 -17.22 31.39
C LYS A 157 -23.04 -18.70 31.51
N PHE A 158 -22.12 -19.53 31.06
CA PHE A 158 -22.15 -20.97 31.32
C PHE A 158 -20.88 -21.32 32.07
N ASN A 159 -21.02 -21.81 33.28
CA ASN A 159 -19.91 -22.21 34.10
C ASN A 159 -20.08 -23.67 34.55
N HIS A 160 -19.17 -24.54 34.14
CA HIS A 160 -19.19 -25.98 34.43
C HIS A 160 -20.51 -26.66 34.01
N VAL A 161 -20.97 -26.38 32.79
CA VAL A 161 -22.17 -26.99 32.19
C VAL A 161 -21.80 -28.25 31.41
N SER A 162 -22.53 -29.34 31.62
CA SER A 162 -22.45 -30.57 30.82
C SER A 162 -23.66 -30.68 29.89
N ILE A 163 -23.42 -30.96 28.61
CA ILE A 163 -24.43 -31.27 27.60
C ILE A 163 -24.26 -32.74 27.23
N ILE A 164 -25.31 -33.53 27.47
CA ILE A 164 -25.25 -35.00 27.45
C ILE A 164 -26.36 -35.54 26.54
N ASN A 165 -25.99 -36.42 25.61
CA ASN A 165 -26.87 -37.13 24.69
C ASN A 165 -27.66 -36.25 23.71
N ALA A 166 -27.25 -35.00 23.49
CA ALA A 166 -27.92 -34.13 22.55
C ALA A 166 -27.57 -34.53 21.11
N PHE A 167 -28.58 -34.67 20.25
CA PHE A 167 -28.34 -34.94 18.85
C PHE A 167 -27.70 -33.76 18.11
N GLY A 168 -28.30 -32.57 18.26
CA GLY A 168 -27.88 -31.31 17.64
C GLY A 168 -29.00 -30.59 16.88
N ILE A 169 -28.93 -29.26 16.87
CA ILE A 169 -29.84 -28.35 16.16
C ILE A 169 -29.24 -28.00 14.79
N PRO A 170 -29.99 -28.10 13.67
CA PRO A 170 -29.52 -27.60 12.38
C PRO A 170 -29.62 -26.07 12.28
N ALA A 171 -28.56 -25.41 11.79
CA ALA A 171 -28.53 -23.97 11.52
C ALA A 171 -27.93 -23.66 10.14
N LYS A 172 -28.53 -22.71 9.41
CA LYS A 172 -27.98 -22.22 8.13
C LYS A 172 -26.78 -21.30 8.38
N VAL A 173 -25.69 -21.53 7.66
CA VAL A 173 -24.44 -20.80 7.82
C VAL A 173 -24.09 -20.05 6.53
N ALA A 174 -24.10 -18.71 6.60
CA ALA A 174 -23.93 -17.86 5.41
C ALA A 174 -22.56 -18.03 4.72
N SER A 175 -21.48 -18.25 5.48
CA SER A 175 -20.13 -18.39 4.93
C SER A 175 -19.88 -19.68 4.14
N VAL A 176 -20.83 -20.63 4.19
CA VAL A 176 -20.83 -21.86 3.38
C VAL A 176 -22.07 -21.91 2.47
N ASN A 177 -22.39 -20.78 1.83
CA ASN A 177 -23.51 -20.67 0.87
C ASN A 177 -24.89 -21.00 1.47
N ASN A 178 -25.12 -20.65 2.74
CA ASN A 178 -26.35 -20.97 3.50
C ASN A 178 -26.64 -22.47 3.68
N ASP A 179 -25.60 -23.30 3.59
CA ASP A 179 -25.69 -24.72 3.92
C ASP A 179 -25.90 -24.95 5.43
N PHE A 180 -26.45 -26.11 5.79
CA PHE A 180 -26.77 -26.45 7.17
C PHE A 180 -25.57 -27.04 7.91
N ARG A 181 -25.38 -26.61 9.16
CA ARG A 181 -24.47 -27.20 10.12
C ARG A 181 -25.23 -27.52 11.40
N THR A 182 -24.93 -28.66 12.01
CA THR A 182 -25.67 -29.18 13.16
C THR A 182 -24.77 -29.24 14.39
N ALA A 183 -25.23 -28.74 15.53
CA ALA A 183 -24.49 -28.79 16.79
C ALA A 183 -25.39 -28.79 18.03
N SER A 184 -24.88 -29.32 19.13
CA SER A 184 -25.57 -29.39 20.42
C SER A 184 -25.66 -28.03 21.13
N LEU A 185 -24.67 -27.16 20.91
CA LEU A 185 -24.66 -25.76 21.35
C LEU A 185 -24.40 -24.84 20.16
N ILE A 186 -25.31 -23.92 19.88
CA ILE A 186 -25.17 -22.94 18.80
C ILE A 186 -25.09 -21.53 19.36
N LEU A 187 -24.07 -20.80 18.94
CA LEU A 187 -23.89 -19.37 19.20
C LEU A 187 -24.10 -18.62 17.89
N ASP A 188 -25.33 -18.13 17.69
CA ASP A 188 -25.75 -17.39 16.50
C ASP A 188 -25.68 -15.89 16.81
N GLY A 189 -24.55 -15.26 16.46
CA GLY A 189 -24.21 -13.87 16.84
C GLY A 189 -23.97 -13.65 18.35
N ALA A 190 -24.25 -14.65 19.17
CA ALA A 190 -24.09 -14.61 20.62
C ALA A 190 -22.61 -14.68 21.05
N SER A 191 -22.18 -13.79 21.94
CA SER A 191 -20.78 -13.68 22.37
C SER A 191 -20.57 -13.82 23.90
N PRO A 192 -21.09 -14.88 24.55
CA PRO A 192 -20.94 -15.06 25.99
C PRO A 192 -19.54 -15.55 26.39
N THR A 193 -19.29 -15.57 27.71
CA THR A 193 -18.17 -16.31 28.30
C THR A 193 -18.65 -17.70 28.73
N LEU A 194 -17.93 -18.74 28.30
CA LEU A 194 -18.28 -20.14 28.51
C LEU A 194 -17.09 -20.83 29.19
N GLU A 195 -17.27 -21.25 30.44
CA GLU A 195 -16.22 -21.82 31.28
C GLU A 195 -16.46 -23.31 31.54
N ALA A 196 -15.42 -24.10 31.28
CA ALA A 196 -15.35 -25.53 31.57
C ALA A 196 -16.55 -26.33 31.05
N LEU A 197 -17.02 -26.06 29.83
CA LEU A 197 -18.06 -26.86 29.17
C LEU A 197 -17.65 -28.32 29.02
N LYS A 198 -18.62 -29.24 29.00
CA LYS A 198 -18.35 -30.67 28.79
C LYS A 198 -19.42 -31.30 27.92
N PHE A 199 -19.01 -32.01 26.88
CA PHE A 199 -19.91 -32.69 25.97
C PHE A 199 -19.72 -34.21 26.06
N GLN A 200 -20.83 -34.95 26.08
CA GLN A 200 -20.81 -36.42 26.19
C GLN A 200 -21.94 -37.04 25.36
N GLY A 201 -21.61 -38.02 24.52
CA GLY A 201 -22.59 -38.72 23.67
C GLY A 201 -23.34 -37.79 22.72
N VAL A 202 -22.64 -36.81 22.13
CA VAL A 202 -23.25 -35.91 21.15
C VAL A 202 -23.13 -36.50 19.77
N ASN A 203 -24.24 -36.58 19.02
CA ASN A 203 -24.25 -37.23 17.70
C ASN A 203 -23.56 -36.38 16.62
N THR A 204 -23.78 -35.06 16.63
CA THR A 204 -23.30 -34.15 15.55
C THR A 204 -22.06 -33.34 15.96
N SER A 205 -22.20 -32.07 16.35
CA SER A 205 -21.07 -31.27 16.87
C SER A 205 -21.31 -30.88 18.31
N SER A 206 -20.23 -30.68 19.07
CA SER A 206 -20.34 -30.08 20.40
C SER A 206 -20.80 -28.62 20.27
N VAL A 207 -20.11 -27.82 19.45
CA VAL A 207 -20.37 -26.38 19.33
C VAL A 207 -20.35 -25.89 17.89
N LEU A 208 -21.28 -24.98 17.57
CA LEU A 208 -21.26 -24.16 16.36
C LEU A 208 -21.26 -22.67 16.73
N VAL A 209 -20.33 -21.91 16.19
CA VAL A 209 -20.21 -20.45 16.35
C VAL A 209 -20.34 -19.80 14.98
N HIS A 210 -21.30 -18.90 14.79
CA HIS A 210 -21.45 -18.19 13.52
C HIS A 210 -22.07 -16.80 13.65
N ASN A 211 -22.25 -16.12 12.50
CA ASN A 211 -22.86 -14.79 12.38
C ASN A 211 -22.11 -13.72 13.20
N LEU A 212 -20.79 -13.59 12.98
CA LEU A 212 -19.92 -12.61 13.63
C LEU A 212 -19.84 -12.73 15.16
N ALA A 213 -20.30 -13.84 15.74
CA ALA A 213 -20.14 -14.12 17.15
C ALA A 213 -18.66 -14.07 17.57
N THR A 214 -18.38 -13.54 18.77
CA THR A 214 -17.04 -13.42 19.35
C THR A 214 -17.01 -13.98 20.79
N PRO A 215 -17.41 -15.25 21.00
CA PRO A 215 -17.46 -15.85 22.33
C PRO A 215 -16.06 -16.09 22.89
N THR A 216 -15.99 -16.24 24.20
CA THR A 216 -14.76 -16.65 24.91
C THR A 216 -14.99 -17.98 25.62
N PHE A 217 -14.28 -19.01 25.20
CA PHE A 217 -14.25 -20.32 25.84
C PHE A 217 -13.03 -20.43 26.75
N ILE A 218 -13.24 -20.81 28.01
CA ILE A 218 -12.20 -20.99 29.02
C ILE A 218 -12.26 -22.43 29.50
N GLY A 219 -11.26 -23.23 29.14
CA GLY A 219 -11.24 -24.66 29.38
C GLY A 219 -12.30 -25.43 28.59
N GLY A 220 -12.66 -26.59 29.12
CA GLY A 220 -13.74 -27.44 28.63
C GLY A 220 -13.26 -28.66 27.84
N GLU A 221 -14.16 -29.62 27.69
CA GLU A 221 -13.98 -30.90 26.99
C GLU A 221 -14.97 -30.95 25.81
N TYR A 222 -14.44 -30.91 24.59
CA TYR A 222 -15.20 -30.90 23.34
C TYR A 222 -14.94 -32.20 22.57
N VAL A 223 -15.99 -32.82 22.07
CA VAL A 223 -15.90 -34.12 21.39
C VAL A 223 -16.50 -34.04 19.98
N ASN A 224 -15.89 -34.76 19.03
CA ASN A 224 -16.52 -34.99 17.72
C ASN A 224 -17.83 -35.75 17.89
N GLY A 225 -18.72 -35.59 16.91
CA GLY A 225 -19.94 -36.38 16.82
C GLY A 225 -19.67 -37.86 16.71
N ASP A 226 -20.47 -38.66 17.41
CA ASP A 226 -20.40 -40.11 17.39
C ASP A 226 -21.50 -40.78 16.52
N ASP A 227 -22.26 -39.98 15.76
CA ASP A 227 -23.29 -40.51 14.87
C ASP A 227 -22.70 -41.43 13.78
N GLU A 228 -23.37 -42.55 13.52
CA GLU A 228 -22.94 -43.54 12.53
C GLU A 228 -23.27 -43.12 11.08
N THR A 229 -23.96 -41.99 10.86
CA THR A 229 -24.27 -41.44 9.53
C THR A 229 -23.30 -40.34 9.11
N GLU A 230 -23.47 -39.82 7.88
CA GLU A 230 -22.65 -38.72 7.35
C GLU A 230 -22.82 -37.38 8.09
N ILE A 231 -23.83 -37.29 8.98
CA ILE A 231 -24.24 -36.05 9.68
C ILE A 231 -23.38 -35.78 10.94
N ALA A 232 -22.55 -36.73 11.37
CA ALA A 232 -21.57 -36.50 12.44
C ALA A 232 -20.73 -35.24 12.14
N GLY A 233 -20.43 -34.45 13.18
CA GLY A 233 -19.77 -33.16 13.03
C GLY A 233 -18.40 -33.11 13.69
N ASN A 234 -17.66 -32.03 13.43
CA ASN A 234 -16.43 -31.70 14.17
C ASN A 234 -16.76 -31.41 15.65
N GLY A 235 -15.78 -31.45 16.54
CA GLY A 235 -15.99 -31.03 17.93
C GLY A 235 -16.49 -29.59 18.01
N VAL A 236 -15.71 -28.66 17.44
CA VAL A 236 -16.07 -27.24 17.38
C VAL A 236 -16.05 -26.76 15.94
N GLN A 237 -17.10 -26.05 15.55
CA GLN A 237 -17.25 -25.43 14.25
C GLN A 237 -17.37 -23.91 14.39
N ILE A 238 -16.59 -23.15 13.64
CA ILE A 238 -16.53 -21.68 13.69
C ILE A 238 -16.63 -21.14 12.27
N TYR A 239 -17.68 -20.37 11.97
CA TYR A 239 -17.99 -19.93 10.61
C TYR A 239 -18.35 -18.45 10.54
N GLY A 240 -17.63 -17.66 9.74
CA GLY A 240 -17.90 -16.23 9.60
C GLY A 240 -17.94 -15.49 10.95
N ALA A 241 -17.12 -15.93 11.92
CA ALA A 241 -17.13 -15.48 13.30
C ALA A 241 -15.83 -14.73 13.64
N GLY A 242 -15.87 -13.91 14.69
CA GLY A 242 -14.74 -13.07 15.06
C GLY A 242 -14.51 -11.86 14.15
N THR A 243 -13.72 -10.92 14.65
CA THR A 243 -13.15 -9.80 13.88
C THR A 243 -11.64 -9.71 14.13
N THR A 244 -10.93 -8.85 13.39
CA THR A 244 -9.51 -8.58 13.63
C THR A 244 -9.20 -8.08 15.04
N PHE A 245 -10.17 -7.46 15.71
CA PHE A 245 -9.99 -6.90 17.07
C PHE A 245 -10.58 -7.80 18.16
N THR A 246 -11.59 -8.59 17.82
CA THR A 246 -12.33 -9.46 18.74
C THR A 246 -12.50 -10.84 18.10
N PRO A 247 -11.47 -11.69 18.10
CA PRO A 247 -11.56 -13.04 17.56
C PRO A 247 -12.40 -13.95 18.46
N THR A 248 -12.91 -15.05 17.90
CA THR A 248 -13.43 -16.16 18.70
C THR A 248 -12.27 -16.77 19.48
N THR A 249 -12.36 -16.77 20.81
CA THR A 249 -11.24 -17.12 21.67
C THR A 249 -11.49 -18.44 22.40
N MET A 250 -10.52 -19.34 22.39
CA MET A 250 -10.51 -20.58 23.16
C MET A 250 -9.19 -20.71 23.93
N THR A 251 -9.26 -20.69 25.26
CA THR A 251 -8.11 -20.83 26.14
C THR A 251 -8.17 -22.14 26.90
N SER A 252 -7.14 -22.97 26.78
CA SER A 252 -7.01 -24.29 27.38
C SER A 252 -8.14 -25.30 27.08
N PRO A 253 -8.73 -25.35 25.86
CA PRO A 253 -9.71 -26.38 25.53
C PRO A 253 -9.05 -27.77 25.42
N VAL A 254 -9.79 -28.81 25.79
CA VAL A 254 -9.44 -30.21 25.56
C VAL A 254 -10.36 -30.78 24.50
N PHE A 255 -9.79 -31.34 23.44
CA PHE A 255 -10.50 -31.94 22.33
C PHE A 255 -10.30 -33.45 22.27
N THR A 256 -11.36 -34.17 21.97
CA THR A 256 -11.34 -35.61 21.70
C THR A 256 -12.05 -35.90 20.38
N GLY A 257 -11.29 -36.34 19.38
CA GLY A 257 -11.78 -36.75 18.08
C GLY A 257 -12.15 -38.24 18.01
N GLY A 258 -12.60 -38.64 16.82
CA GLY A 258 -12.92 -40.03 16.49
C GLY A 258 -11.68 -40.87 16.13
N SER A 259 -11.93 -42.13 15.77
CA SER A 259 -10.92 -43.09 15.29
C SER A 259 -11.43 -43.80 14.04
N LYS A 260 -11.73 -43.02 13.00
CA LYS A 260 -12.34 -43.47 11.76
C LYS A 260 -11.30 -43.76 10.67
N GLY A 261 -10.16 -43.07 10.66
CA GLY A 261 -9.08 -43.25 9.68
C GLY A 261 -8.79 -42.00 8.84
N CYS A 262 -7.74 -42.09 8.01
CA CYS A 262 -7.20 -40.98 7.21
C CYS A 262 -7.62 -41.00 5.73
N GLY A 263 -8.29 -42.06 5.27
CA GLY A 263 -8.79 -42.18 3.92
C GLY A 263 -9.97 -41.25 3.65
N GLU A 264 -10.13 -40.82 2.40
CA GLU A 264 -11.23 -39.92 1.98
C GLU A 264 -12.62 -40.49 2.28
N GLN A 265 -12.76 -41.81 2.34
CA GLN A 265 -14.01 -42.53 2.63
C GLN A 265 -14.09 -43.05 4.06
N ASP A 266 -13.04 -42.86 4.87
CA ASP A 266 -12.98 -43.39 6.22
C ASP A 266 -13.89 -42.62 7.17
N GLY A 267 -14.18 -41.35 6.86
CA GLY A 267 -15.04 -40.48 7.66
C GLY A 267 -14.34 -39.84 8.86
N GLY A 268 -13.00 -39.78 8.84
CA GLY A 268 -12.21 -39.03 9.83
C GLY A 268 -12.51 -37.53 9.80
N ARG A 269 -12.49 -36.89 10.97
CA ARG A 269 -12.90 -35.48 11.14
C ARG A 269 -11.94 -34.70 12.02
N HIS A 270 -11.72 -33.44 11.65
CA HIS A 270 -11.03 -32.46 12.49
C HIS A 270 -11.79 -32.23 13.80
N VAL A 271 -11.06 -32.05 14.89
CA VAL A 271 -11.67 -31.66 16.17
C VAL A 271 -12.14 -30.21 16.20
N LEU A 272 -11.51 -29.35 15.39
CA LEU A 272 -11.90 -27.96 15.22
C LEU A 272 -11.87 -27.59 13.74
N TRP A 273 -12.94 -26.97 13.28
CA TRP A 273 -13.06 -26.38 11.94
C TRP A 273 -13.35 -24.89 12.05
N ALA A 274 -12.47 -24.06 11.51
CA ALA A 274 -12.66 -22.62 11.40
C ALA A 274 -12.70 -22.21 9.93
N GLN A 275 -13.77 -21.53 9.50
CA GLN A 275 -13.92 -21.06 8.14
C GLN A 275 -14.37 -19.61 8.08
N ASP A 276 -13.73 -18.82 7.22
CA ASP A 276 -14.00 -17.40 7.03
C ASP A 276 -13.98 -16.59 8.34
N SER A 277 -13.13 -16.98 9.31
CA SER A 277 -13.21 -16.52 10.70
C SER A 277 -11.91 -15.91 11.23
N PHE A 278 -12.03 -15.15 12.33
CA PHE A 278 -10.90 -14.73 13.15
C PHE A 278 -10.88 -15.51 14.47
N ILE A 279 -9.79 -16.24 14.73
CA ILE A 279 -9.66 -17.16 15.87
C ILE A 279 -8.44 -16.85 16.75
N SER A 280 -8.58 -17.08 18.05
CA SER A 280 -7.45 -17.11 19.00
C SER A 280 -7.55 -18.37 19.84
N ILE A 281 -6.68 -19.33 19.58
CA ILE A 281 -6.65 -20.62 20.28
C ILE A 281 -5.34 -20.70 21.06
N GLN A 282 -5.43 -20.88 22.37
CA GLN A 282 -4.27 -20.87 23.26
C GLN A 282 -4.28 -22.09 24.17
N ASN A 283 -3.14 -22.75 24.35
CA ASN A 283 -2.98 -23.89 25.28
C ASN A 283 -3.93 -25.06 25.00
N ALA A 284 -4.35 -25.24 23.75
CA ALA A 284 -5.29 -26.30 23.39
C ALA A 284 -4.61 -27.68 23.45
N VAL A 285 -5.34 -28.68 23.90
CA VAL A 285 -4.88 -30.08 23.93
C VAL A 285 -5.82 -30.93 23.10
N VAL A 286 -5.30 -31.61 22.07
CA VAL A 286 -6.02 -32.68 21.38
C VAL A 286 -5.53 -33.99 21.95
N SER A 287 -6.36 -34.64 22.78
CA SER A 287 -5.97 -35.84 23.54
C SER A 287 -5.85 -37.08 22.65
N SER A 288 -6.70 -37.15 21.63
CA SER A 288 -6.76 -38.21 20.62
C SER A 288 -7.70 -37.75 19.51
N GLY A 289 -7.53 -38.28 18.30
CA GLY A 289 -8.47 -38.05 17.19
C GLY A 289 -7.85 -38.42 15.84
N ASP A 290 -8.68 -38.52 14.80
CA ASP A 290 -8.21 -38.67 13.43
C ASP A 290 -7.45 -37.42 12.98
N TYR A 291 -8.08 -36.24 13.02
CA TYR A 291 -7.47 -34.98 12.59
C TYR A 291 -7.53 -33.89 13.66
N GLY A 292 -6.54 -33.01 13.66
CA GLY A 292 -6.47 -31.89 14.59
C GLY A 292 -7.31 -30.70 14.12
N PHE A 293 -6.68 -29.58 13.80
CA PHE A 293 -7.39 -28.34 13.44
C PHE A 293 -7.43 -28.12 11.93
N ARG A 294 -8.53 -27.56 11.44
CA ARG A 294 -8.65 -27.07 10.06
C ARG A 294 -9.07 -25.61 10.05
N SER A 295 -8.36 -24.83 9.24
CA SER A 295 -8.61 -23.41 9.01
C SER A 295 -8.80 -23.16 7.52
N GLU A 296 -9.97 -22.65 7.13
CA GLU A 296 -10.28 -22.28 5.76
C GLU A 296 -10.54 -20.77 5.65
N ALA A 297 -9.78 -20.07 4.80
CA ALA A 297 -9.88 -18.62 4.60
C ALA A 297 -9.99 -17.84 5.94
N SER A 298 -9.26 -18.29 6.96
CA SER A 298 -9.32 -17.77 8.34
C SER A 298 -7.97 -17.17 8.76
N SER A 299 -7.98 -16.38 9.84
CA SER A 299 -6.80 -15.68 10.35
C SER A 299 -6.84 -15.59 11.88
N GLY A 300 -5.72 -15.20 12.48
CA GLY A 300 -5.58 -15.07 13.93
C GLY A 300 -4.39 -15.86 14.45
N THR A 301 -4.53 -16.50 15.61
CA THR A 301 -3.41 -17.16 16.30
C THR A 301 -3.80 -18.50 16.89
N ILE A 302 -2.92 -19.49 16.71
CA ILE A 302 -2.91 -20.76 17.43
C ILE A 302 -1.58 -20.82 18.18
N SER A 303 -1.59 -20.85 19.51
CA SER A 303 -0.37 -20.82 20.31
C SER A 303 -0.37 -21.85 21.43
N SER A 304 0.79 -22.44 21.70
CA SER A 304 0.97 -23.38 22.81
C SER A 304 0.04 -24.59 22.73
N ALA A 305 -0.33 -25.01 21.52
CA ALA A 305 -1.18 -26.18 21.33
C ALA A 305 -0.35 -27.48 21.42
N THR A 306 -0.93 -28.53 21.99
CA THR A 306 -0.40 -29.90 21.97
C THR A 306 -1.38 -30.77 21.23
N ILE A 307 -1.02 -31.24 20.04
CA ILE A 307 -1.94 -31.95 19.13
C ILE A 307 -1.39 -33.35 18.86
N ALA A 308 -2.06 -34.38 19.40
CA ALA A 308 -1.76 -35.78 19.13
C ALA A 308 -2.93 -36.41 18.35
N VAL A 309 -2.69 -36.78 17.10
CA VAL A 309 -3.72 -37.28 16.17
C VAL A 309 -3.14 -38.36 15.26
N THR A 310 -3.99 -39.12 14.58
CA THR A 310 -3.53 -40.13 13.62
C THR A 310 -3.14 -39.50 12.27
N CYS A 311 -3.98 -38.63 11.73
CA CYS A 311 -3.84 -38.02 10.41
C CYS A 311 -3.16 -36.64 10.52
N ASN A 312 -3.66 -35.61 9.85
CA ASN A 312 -3.02 -34.29 9.87
C ASN A 312 -3.29 -33.53 11.18
N ALA A 313 -2.25 -32.91 11.75
CA ALA A 313 -2.39 -32.15 12.99
C ALA A 313 -2.99 -30.76 12.77
N ILE A 314 -2.51 -29.99 11.79
CA ILE A 314 -3.14 -28.71 11.42
C ILE A 314 -3.13 -28.53 9.90
N ASP A 315 -4.32 -28.27 9.35
CA ASP A 315 -4.52 -27.94 7.93
C ASP A 315 -4.99 -26.49 7.77
N VAL A 316 -4.31 -25.73 6.90
CA VAL A 316 -4.62 -24.32 6.61
C VAL A 316 -4.82 -24.12 5.10
N ASN A 317 -6.06 -23.85 4.69
CA ASN A 317 -6.43 -23.68 3.29
C ASN A 317 -6.94 -22.26 3.04
N GLY A 318 -6.26 -21.51 2.17
CA GLY A 318 -6.63 -20.14 1.83
C GLY A 318 -6.39 -19.14 2.97
N ALA A 319 -6.22 -17.86 2.59
CA ALA A 319 -6.05 -16.76 3.53
C ALA A 319 -7.37 -16.00 3.72
N LYS A 320 -7.65 -15.52 4.94
CA LYS A 320 -8.71 -14.53 5.13
C LYS A 320 -8.34 -13.25 4.38
N VAL A 321 -9.22 -12.76 3.53
CA VAL A 321 -9.00 -11.51 2.78
C VAL A 321 -9.89 -10.41 3.37
N VAL A 322 -9.30 -9.25 3.66
CA VAL A 322 -10.04 -8.04 4.09
C VAL A 322 -9.63 -6.90 3.17
N GLY A 323 -10.57 -6.40 2.37
CA GLY A 323 -10.27 -5.50 1.26
C GLY A 323 -9.44 -6.23 0.19
N SER A 324 -8.27 -5.70 -0.16
CA SER A 324 -7.32 -6.34 -1.08
C SER A 324 -6.15 -7.05 -0.39
N GLN A 325 -6.17 -7.14 0.95
CA GLN A 325 -5.03 -7.63 1.74
C GLN A 325 -5.32 -9.02 2.33
N LYS A 326 -4.42 -9.98 2.06
CA LYS A 326 -4.41 -11.29 2.74
C LYS A 326 -3.98 -11.11 4.20
N ARG A 327 -4.71 -11.75 5.12
CA ARG A 327 -4.40 -11.77 6.55
C ARG A 327 -3.68 -13.06 6.91
N THR A 328 -2.65 -12.92 7.74
CA THR A 328 -1.81 -14.05 8.17
C THR A 328 -2.50 -14.84 9.27
N LEU A 329 -2.37 -16.17 9.25
CA LEU A 329 -2.62 -17.03 10.40
C LEU A 329 -1.26 -17.38 11.06
N THR A 330 -1.14 -17.16 12.36
CA THR A 330 0.08 -17.47 13.11
C THR A 330 -0.11 -18.73 13.94
N VAL A 331 0.79 -19.71 13.77
CA VAL A 331 0.88 -20.91 14.60
C VAL A 331 2.23 -20.88 15.32
N THR A 332 2.24 -20.88 16.64
CA THR A 332 3.50 -20.74 17.40
C THR A 332 3.58 -21.58 18.66
N THR A 333 4.80 -21.93 19.07
CA THR A 333 5.08 -22.57 20.37
C THR A 333 4.27 -23.86 20.57
N SER A 334 3.96 -24.58 19.49
CA SER A 334 3.06 -25.73 19.50
C SER A 334 3.81 -27.04 19.29
N ASP A 335 3.26 -28.14 19.81
CA ASP A 335 3.79 -29.49 19.70
C ASP A 335 2.82 -30.35 18.88
N LEU A 336 3.23 -30.73 17.68
CA LEU A 336 2.41 -31.42 16.69
C LEU A 336 2.91 -32.84 16.48
N ASN A 337 2.10 -33.81 16.89
CA ASN A 337 2.47 -35.22 16.97
C ASN A 337 1.49 -36.10 16.16
N PRO A 338 1.43 -35.96 14.82
CA PRO A 338 0.66 -36.88 13.98
C PRO A 338 1.30 -38.27 13.93
N ALA A 339 0.51 -39.33 13.96
CA ALA A 339 1.03 -40.70 13.82
C ALA A 339 1.40 -41.02 12.37
N GLU A 340 0.46 -40.81 11.44
CA GLU A 340 0.55 -41.15 10.02
C GLU A 340 0.63 -39.89 9.15
N GLY A 341 -0.31 -38.95 9.33
CA GLY A 341 -0.45 -37.76 8.48
C GLY A 341 0.60 -36.66 8.68
N ALA A 342 0.39 -35.51 8.04
CA ALA A 342 1.32 -34.39 8.10
C ALA A 342 1.20 -33.58 9.40
N GLY A 343 2.32 -33.01 9.85
CA GLY A 343 2.33 -32.12 11.01
C GLY A 343 1.60 -30.81 10.71
N PHE A 344 1.95 -30.19 9.58
CA PHE A 344 1.37 -28.90 9.20
C PHE A 344 1.18 -28.80 7.69
N THR A 345 -0.03 -28.49 7.22
CA THR A 345 -0.31 -28.27 5.80
C THR A 345 -0.80 -26.85 5.54
N VAL A 346 -0.31 -26.28 4.44
CA VAL A 346 -0.60 -24.91 4.00
C VAL A 346 -0.94 -24.96 2.52
N ALA A 347 -2.19 -24.69 2.16
CA ALA A 347 -2.67 -24.87 0.80
C ALA A 347 -3.56 -23.71 0.31
N ASP A 348 -3.84 -23.72 -0.99
CA ASP A 348 -4.89 -22.92 -1.64
C ASP A 348 -4.75 -21.39 -1.44
N GLY A 349 -3.52 -20.88 -1.52
CA GLY A 349 -3.24 -19.45 -1.41
C GLY A 349 -3.21 -18.91 0.02
N ALA A 350 -3.04 -19.80 1.01
CA ALA A 350 -2.88 -19.45 2.41
C ALA A 350 -1.65 -18.55 2.65
N LYS A 351 -1.69 -17.80 3.75
CA LYS A 351 -0.60 -16.97 4.24
C LYS A 351 -0.38 -17.26 5.73
N VAL A 352 0.75 -17.86 6.07
CA VAL A 352 1.00 -18.35 7.42
C VAL A 352 2.37 -17.95 7.96
N VAL A 353 2.44 -17.82 9.29
CA VAL A 353 3.69 -17.82 10.05
C VAL A 353 3.63 -19.02 11.00
N PHE A 354 4.59 -19.93 10.87
CA PHE A 354 4.77 -21.10 11.74
C PHE A 354 6.10 -20.99 12.47
N SER A 355 6.08 -20.86 13.79
CA SER A 355 7.31 -20.59 14.54
C SER A 355 7.45 -21.27 15.88
N ASN A 356 8.70 -21.45 16.34
CA ASN A 356 9.02 -21.89 17.70
C ASN A 356 8.32 -23.22 18.10
N SER A 357 8.01 -24.07 17.13
CA SER A 357 7.16 -25.24 17.30
C SER A 357 7.93 -26.53 17.04
N LYS A 358 7.35 -27.66 17.46
CA LYS A 358 7.92 -29.00 17.28
C LYS A 358 6.98 -29.85 16.44
N ILE A 359 7.54 -30.63 15.51
CA ILE A 359 6.84 -31.65 14.74
C ILE A 359 7.62 -32.97 14.85
N GLU A 360 6.95 -34.06 15.23
CA GLU A 360 7.50 -35.42 15.19
C GLU A 360 6.41 -36.45 14.80
N GLY A 361 6.83 -37.60 14.25
CA GLY A 361 5.93 -38.66 13.82
C GLY A 361 5.79 -38.72 12.30
N SER A 362 4.56 -38.59 11.79
CA SER A 362 4.24 -38.59 10.36
C SER A 362 4.79 -39.81 9.61
N SER A 363 4.34 -41.02 9.94
CA SER A 363 4.82 -42.27 9.31
C SER A 363 4.40 -42.45 7.85
N GLU A 364 3.41 -41.70 7.37
CA GLU A 364 2.91 -41.76 5.99
C GLU A 364 2.86 -40.38 5.30
N GLY A 365 3.26 -39.30 5.99
CA GLY A 365 3.24 -37.93 5.50
C GLY A 365 4.57 -37.19 5.62
N SER A 366 4.59 -35.94 5.12
CA SER A 366 5.67 -34.97 5.36
C SER A 366 5.47 -34.22 6.66
N GLY A 367 6.55 -33.72 7.27
CA GLY A 367 6.45 -32.86 8.45
C GLY A 367 5.65 -31.59 8.15
N ILE A 368 6.06 -30.86 7.11
CA ILE A 368 5.38 -29.66 6.62
C ILE A 368 5.12 -29.77 5.12
N PHE A 369 3.94 -29.34 4.70
CA PHE A 369 3.50 -29.29 3.31
C PHE A 369 3.05 -27.88 2.94
N VAL A 370 3.57 -27.31 1.85
CA VAL A 370 3.18 -26.00 1.33
C VAL A 370 2.81 -26.11 -0.15
N LYS A 371 1.54 -25.91 -0.46
CA LYS A 371 1.00 -25.95 -1.81
C LYS A 371 0.45 -24.59 -2.22
N SER A 372 1.06 -23.99 -3.24
CA SER A 372 0.62 -22.73 -3.85
C SER A 372 0.28 -21.62 -2.85
N SER A 373 1.16 -21.39 -1.86
CA SER A 373 0.89 -20.55 -0.69
C SER A 373 2.13 -19.78 -0.23
N GLU A 374 1.92 -18.79 0.64
CA GLU A 374 2.96 -18.01 1.31
C GLU A 374 3.17 -18.57 2.73
N ALA A 375 4.38 -19.04 3.05
CA ALA A 375 4.68 -19.63 4.36
C ALA A 375 6.02 -19.15 4.92
N HIS A 376 5.97 -18.65 6.15
CA HIS A 376 7.11 -18.18 6.93
C HIS A 376 7.34 -19.18 8.07
N ILE A 377 8.43 -19.95 8.01
CA ILE A 377 8.73 -21.10 8.86
C ILE A 377 9.99 -20.79 9.67
N HIS A 378 9.84 -20.46 10.96
CA HIS A 378 10.94 -19.92 11.78
C HIS A 378 11.20 -20.72 13.06
N ASP A 379 12.45 -21.01 13.38
CA ASP A 379 12.86 -21.50 14.70
C ASP A 379 12.13 -22.79 15.17
N ASN A 380 11.76 -23.68 14.24
CA ASN A 380 11.06 -24.93 14.54
C ASN A 380 12.03 -26.11 14.69
N THR A 381 11.62 -27.14 15.42
CA THR A 381 12.26 -28.46 15.42
C THR A 381 11.39 -29.44 14.65
N ILE A 382 11.87 -29.93 13.50
CA ILE A 382 11.15 -30.80 12.59
C ILE A 382 11.86 -32.16 12.53
N GLY A 383 11.21 -33.16 13.08
CA GLY A 383 11.61 -34.56 13.01
C GLY A 383 11.93 -35.21 14.38
N PRO A 384 11.90 -36.55 14.45
CA PRO A 384 11.92 -37.49 13.32
C PRO A 384 10.62 -37.54 12.51
N ILE A 385 10.76 -37.64 11.18
CA ILE A 385 9.64 -37.79 10.22
C ILE A 385 9.77 -39.15 9.53
N GLY A 386 8.80 -40.03 9.76
CA GLY A 386 8.90 -41.44 9.37
C GLY A 386 8.49 -41.78 7.94
N GLY A 387 7.63 -40.98 7.31
CA GLY A 387 7.02 -41.30 6.02
C GLY A 387 7.74 -40.70 4.83
N TRP A 388 7.83 -39.38 4.78
CA TRP A 388 8.35 -38.66 3.62
C TRP A 388 9.39 -37.61 4.03
N ASN A 389 9.13 -36.35 3.66
CA ASN A 389 10.09 -35.26 3.70
C ASN A 389 9.92 -34.42 4.96
N GLY A 390 10.96 -33.69 5.35
CA GLY A 390 10.84 -32.67 6.39
C GLY A 390 9.88 -31.56 5.97
N ILE A 391 10.21 -30.86 4.89
CA ILE A 391 9.38 -29.80 4.29
C ILE A 391 9.25 -30.03 2.78
N TRP A 392 8.03 -30.01 2.26
CA TRP A 392 7.76 -30.10 0.82
C TRP A 392 6.95 -28.89 0.33
N GLN A 393 7.50 -28.16 -0.66
CA GLN A 393 6.86 -27.01 -1.29
C GLN A 393 6.58 -27.26 -2.78
N PHE A 394 5.38 -26.96 -3.27
CA PHE A 394 5.05 -27.07 -4.69
C PHE A 394 3.88 -26.20 -5.17
N GLY A 395 3.73 -26.12 -6.49
CA GLY A 395 2.85 -25.15 -7.16
C GLY A 395 3.44 -23.74 -7.13
N ALA A 396 2.59 -22.71 -7.07
CA ALA A 396 3.01 -21.30 -7.04
C ALA A 396 3.21 -20.80 -5.60
N PHE A 397 4.41 -20.96 -5.05
CA PHE A 397 4.72 -20.64 -3.65
C PHE A 397 5.85 -19.60 -3.49
N ASP A 398 5.84 -18.90 -2.36
CA ASP A 398 6.93 -18.05 -1.87
C ASP A 398 7.13 -18.36 -0.38
N THR A 399 8.26 -18.95 -0.02
CA THR A 399 8.51 -19.42 1.34
C THR A 399 9.80 -18.90 1.95
N ILE A 400 9.76 -18.67 3.26
CA ILE A 400 10.92 -18.30 4.08
C ILE A 400 11.09 -19.40 5.14
N ILE A 401 12.26 -20.01 5.21
CA ILE A 401 12.61 -21.12 6.11
C ILE A 401 13.88 -20.72 6.84
N GLU A 402 13.75 -20.27 8.09
CA GLU A 402 14.87 -19.72 8.85
C GLU A 402 15.01 -20.26 10.25
N GLY A 403 16.24 -20.51 10.70
CA GLY A 403 16.51 -20.90 12.10
C GLY A 403 15.98 -22.28 12.52
N ASN A 404 15.51 -23.10 11.58
CA ASN A 404 14.91 -24.40 11.90
C ASN A 404 15.98 -25.48 12.10
N THR A 405 15.67 -26.45 12.94
CA THR A 405 16.40 -27.73 13.03
C THR A 405 15.57 -28.82 12.35
N ILE A 406 16.10 -29.42 11.28
CA ILE A 406 15.45 -30.50 10.53
C ILE A 406 16.29 -31.76 10.65
N GLN A 407 15.70 -32.88 11.10
CA GLN A 407 16.47 -34.08 11.40
C GLN A 407 15.68 -35.37 11.20
N ASN A 408 16.40 -36.47 10.90
CA ASN A 408 15.85 -37.82 10.86
C ASN A 408 14.58 -37.93 9.99
N THR A 409 14.65 -37.41 8.77
CA THR A 409 13.58 -37.51 7.77
C THR A 409 13.76 -38.80 6.96
N ALA A 410 12.67 -39.50 6.66
CA ALA A 410 12.73 -40.74 5.90
C ALA A 410 13.21 -40.53 4.45
N ARG A 411 12.81 -39.41 3.85
CA ARG A 411 13.24 -38.90 2.53
C ARG A 411 13.91 -37.53 2.69
N GLU A 412 13.88 -36.66 1.66
CA GLU A 412 14.56 -35.37 1.66
C GLU A 412 14.22 -34.50 2.90
N ALA A 413 15.20 -33.72 3.37
CA ALA A 413 14.92 -32.77 4.45
C ALA A 413 14.07 -31.60 3.93
N ILE A 414 14.42 -31.05 2.76
CA ILE A 414 13.67 -29.98 2.09
C ILE A 414 13.56 -30.28 0.59
N ILE A 415 12.33 -30.21 0.06
CA ILE A 415 12.06 -30.18 -1.38
C ILE A 415 11.46 -28.82 -1.75
N VAL A 416 12.10 -28.16 -2.71
CA VAL A 416 11.65 -26.90 -3.32
C VAL A 416 11.19 -27.21 -4.75
N GLY A 417 9.90 -27.44 -4.92
CA GLY A 417 9.29 -27.86 -6.18
C GLY A 417 8.69 -29.26 -6.14
N ASP A 418 8.18 -29.71 -7.28
CA ASP A 418 7.58 -31.05 -7.42
C ASP A 418 8.19 -31.82 -8.58
N TYR A 419 9.06 -32.77 -8.26
CA TYR A 419 9.68 -33.65 -9.25
C TYR A 419 8.77 -34.79 -9.72
N HIS A 420 7.60 -34.95 -9.09
CA HIS A 420 6.55 -35.86 -9.55
C HIS A 420 5.58 -35.20 -10.54
N GLU A 421 5.85 -33.96 -10.97
CA GLU A 421 5.05 -33.26 -11.98
C GLU A 421 4.87 -34.11 -13.24
N GLY A 422 3.61 -34.44 -13.55
CA GLY A 422 3.24 -35.21 -14.75
C GLY A 422 3.48 -36.72 -14.65
N GLU A 423 3.75 -37.24 -13.45
CA GLU A 423 3.76 -38.68 -13.17
C GLU A 423 2.36 -39.22 -12.88
N SER A 424 2.08 -40.46 -13.32
CA SER A 424 0.78 -41.09 -13.06
C SER A 424 0.58 -41.34 -11.57
N GLY A 425 -0.52 -40.85 -11.00
CA GLY A 425 -0.85 -41.02 -9.58
C GLY A 425 -0.41 -39.86 -8.68
N PHE A 426 0.35 -38.90 -9.21
CA PHE A 426 0.68 -37.65 -8.55
C PHE A 426 -0.13 -36.53 -9.20
N GLY A 427 -0.95 -35.83 -8.43
CA GLY A 427 -1.86 -34.81 -8.95
C GLY A 427 -1.09 -33.72 -9.69
N GLY A 428 -1.15 -33.71 -11.02
CA GLY A 428 -0.29 -32.92 -11.89
C GLY A 428 -0.48 -31.40 -11.72
N VAL A 429 0.21 -30.82 -10.75
CA VAL A 429 0.37 -29.37 -10.63
C VAL A 429 1.54 -28.95 -11.50
N PHE A 430 1.28 -28.10 -12.49
CA PHE A 430 2.33 -27.59 -13.36
C PHE A 430 3.33 -26.74 -12.57
N SER A 431 4.63 -26.93 -12.81
CA SER A 431 5.70 -26.06 -12.30
C SER A 431 5.37 -24.63 -12.70
N SER A 432 5.17 -23.81 -11.68
CA SER A 432 4.93 -22.37 -11.76
C SER A 432 6.13 -21.66 -11.15
N PRO A 433 6.46 -20.43 -11.58
CA PRO A 433 7.50 -19.65 -10.93
C PRO A 433 7.27 -19.58 -9.42
N SER A 434 8.24 -20.05 -8.66
CA SER A 434 8.18 -20.22 -7.21
C SER A 434 9.57 -20.10 -6.63
N ARG A 435 9.66 -19.67 -5.37
CA ARG A 435 10.95 -19.53 -4.68
C ARG A 435 10.90 -19.90 -3.21
N SER A 436 12.07 -20.28 -2.69
CA SER A 436 12.28 -20.54 -1.27
C SER A 436 13.56 -19.87 -0.76
N HIS A 437 13.46 -19.11 0.32
CA HIS A 437 14.59 -18.56 1.06
C HIS A 437 14.89 -19.46 2.27
N ILE A 438 16.06 -20.09 2.29
CA ILE A 438 16.46 -21.10 3.27
C ILE A 438 17.72 -20.58 3.97
N ALA A 439 17.60 -20.05 5.18
CA ALA A 439 18.76 -19.47 5.87
C ALA A 439 18.90 -19.86 7.35
N ASN A 440 20.14 -19.94 7.83
CA ASN A 440 20.44 -20.21 9.25
C ASN A 440 19.83 -21.53 9.80
N ASN A 441 19.55 -22.51 8.95
CA ASN A 441 18.97 -23.79 9.39
C ASN A 441 20.08 -24.79 9.76
N THR A 442 19.76 -25.69 10.68
CA THR A 442 20.57 -26.90 10.97
C THR A 442 19.86 -28.13 10.42
N ILE A 443 20.45 -28.78 9.42
CA ILE A 443 19.88 -29.94 8.74
C ILE A 443 20.76 -31.16 9.00
N ASN A 444 20.22 -32.16 9.69
CA ASN A 444 20.86 -33.45 9.95
C ASN A 444 20.11 -34.53 9.16
N HIS A 445 20.57 -34.78 7.93
CA HIS A 445 19.89 -35.64 6.99
C HIS A 445 20.51 -37.05 7.00
N ALA A 446 19.67 -38.07 7.20
CA ALA A 446 20.05 -39.48 7.19
C ALA A 446 18.83 -40.28 6.71
N PRO A 447 18.58 -40.31 5.39
CA PRO A 447 17.35 -40.89 4.84
C PRO A 447 17.28 -42.38 5.13
N THR A 448 16.11 -42.84 5.56
CA THR A 448 15.86 -44.26 5.87
C THR A 448 15.23 -45.02 4.70
N ALA A 449 14.80 -44.30 3.66
CA ALA A 449 14.22 -44.85 2.44
C ALA A 449 14.76 -44.14 1.20
N PRO A 450 14.83 -44.81 0.04
CA PRO A 450 15.22 -44.17 -1.21
C PRO A 450 14.07 -43.31 -1.76
N CYS A 451 14.42 -42.34 -2.60
CA CYS A 451 13.49 -41.52 -3.36
C CYS A 451 13.16 -42.20 -4.69
N SER A 452 12.00 -41.94 -5.26
CA SER A 452 11.55 -42.61 -6.49
C SER A 452 10.94 -41.62 -7.46
N SER A 453 11.26 -41.70 -8.74
CA SER A 453 10.57 -40.93 -9.77
C SER A 453 10.61 -41.66 -11.11
N SER A 454 9.52 -41.58 -11.85
CA SER A 454 9.41 -42.08 -13.23
C SER A 454 10.11 -41.21 -14.27
N ARG A 455 10.67 -40.06 -13.86
CA ARG A 455 11.38 -39.06 -14.68
C ARG A 455 12.84 -38.87 -14.25
N ILE A 456 13.12 -39.07 -12.97
CA ILE A 456 14.45 -38.91 -12.37
C ILE A 456 14.77 -40.18 -11.59
N TRP A 457 15.80 -40.89 -11.99
CA TRP A 457 16.22 -42.11 -11.30
C TRP A 457 17.70 -42.35 -11.52
N ASP A 458 18.37 -42.86 -10.49
CA ASP A 458 19.74 -43.37 -10.61
C ASP A 458 19.69 -44.87 -10.96
N ASN A 459 18.63 -45.58 -10.55
CA ASN A 459 18.39 -47.00 -10.86
C ASN A 459 17.31 -47.17 -11.94
N LEU A 460 17.72 -47.62 -13.13
CA LEU A 460 16.83 -47.86 -14.29
C LEU A 460 15.72 -48.89 -14.05
N VAL A 461 15.89 -49.81 -13.10
CA VAL A 461 14.95 -50.91 -12.84
C VAL A 461 13.91 -50.50 -11.80
N THR A 462 14.36 -49.98 -10.65
CA THR A 462 13.46 -49.62 -9.56
C THR A 462 12.90 -48.21 -9.71
N ARG A 463 13.51 -47.37 -10.55
CA ARG A 463 13.22 -45.94 -10.70
C ARG A 463 13.49 -45.15 -9.41
N ASP A 464 14.44 -45.65 -8.62
CA ASP A 464 14.87 -45.02 -7.37
C ASP A 464 16.13 -44.18 -7.55
N PHE A 465 16.32 -43.23 -6.63
CA PHE A 465 17.54 -42.46 -6.43
C PHE A 465 17.74 -42.16 -4.94
N PHE A 466 18.96 -41.76 -4.56
CA PHE A 466 19.26 -41.39 -3.19
C PHE A 466 18.74 -40.00 -2.89
N CYS A 467 17.90 -39.87 -1.85
CA CYS A 467 17.28 -38.62 -1.46
C CYS A 467 18.35 -37.59 -1.05
N PRO A 468 18.49 -36.45 -1.73
CA PRO A 468 19.40 -35.40 -1.28
C PRO A 468 18.86 -34.69 -0.04
N ALA A 469 19.72 -34.00 0.72
CA ALA A 469 19.23 -33.21 1.86
C ALA A 469 18.35 -32.05 1.40
N VAL A 470 18.78 -31.34 0.35
CA VAL A 470 17.98 -30.29 -0.30
C VAL A 470 17.82 -30.61 -1.79
N HIS A 471 16.56 -30.71 -2.23
CA HIS A 471 16.21 -30.95 -3.63
C HIS A 471 15.48 -29.74 -4.21
N VAL A 472 16.08 -29.06 -5.19
CA VAL A 472 15.48 -27.93 -5.89
C VAL A 472 15.09 -28.38 -7.28
N TYR A 473 13.79 -28.37 -7.58
CA TYR A 473 13.24 -28.87 -8.83
C TYR A 473 12.33 -27.83 -9.48
N ARG A 474 12.70 -27.42 -10.70
CA ARG A 474 12.01 -26.42 -11.52
C ARG A 474 11.49 -25.20 -10.74
N SER A 475 12.28 -24.74 -9.79
CA SER A 475 11.97 -23.67 -8.84
C SER A 475 13.22 -22.82 -8.57
N ALA A 476 13.12 -21.80 -7.73
CA ALA A 476 14.25 -21.01 -7.26
C ALA A 476 14.54 -21.25 -5.76
N ALA A 477 15.81 -21.31 -5.38
CA ALA A 477 16.20 -21.42 -3.97
C ALA A 477 17.38 -20.52 -3.61
N THR A 478 17.29 -19.84 -2.47
CA THR A 478 18.43 -19.19 -1.81
C THR A 478 18.79 -19.99 -0.57
N LEU A 479 20.03 -20.45 -0.45
CA LEU A 479 20.57 -21.16 0.71
C LEU A 479 21.70 -20.31 1.33
N LYS A 480 21.46 -19.67 2.47
CA LYS A 480 22.46 -18.82 3.14
C LYS A 480 22.74 -19.26 4.58
N ASP A 481 24.01 -19.35 4.95
CA ASP A 481 24.41 -19.53 6.36
C ASP A 481 23.82 -20.80 7.04
N ASN A 482 23.52 -21.85 6.27
CA ASN A 482 23.00 -23.12 6.79
C ASN A 482 24.13 -24.07 7.20
N THR A 483 23.84 -24.95 8.15
CA THR A 483 24.68 -26.12 8.48
C THR A 483 23.97 -27.39 8.03
N ILE A 484 24.49 -28.07 7.01
CA ILE A 484 23.92 -29.29 6.45
C ILE A 484 24.90 -30.44 6.64
N THR A 485 24.45 -31.46 7.37
CA THR A 485 25.19 -32.70 7.61
C THR A 485 24.40 -33.87 7.06
N VAL A 486 24.95 -34.52 6.04
CA VAL A 486 24.41 -35.74 5.43
C VAL A 486 25.17 -36.95 5.95
N ASN A 487 24.43 -37.95 6.42
CA ASN A 487 24.97 -39.22 6.87
C ASN A 487 24.40 -40.36 6.01
N GLY A 488 25.20 -41.42 5.78
CA GLY A 488 24.75 -42.60 5.03
C GLY A 488 25.79 -43.09 4.05
N THR A 489 25.34 -43.49 2.85
CA THR A 489 26.20 -43.98 1.76
C THR A 489 26.73 -42.84 0.92
N ASP A 490 27.81 -43.10 0.19
CA ASP A 490 28.49 -42.17 -0.72
C ASP A 490 27.71 -41.85 -2.01
N GLU A 491 26.46 -42.29 -2.11
CA GLU A 491 25.55 -41.99 -3.22
C GLU A 491 24.57 -40.85 -2.87
N ILE A 492 24.51 -40.42 -1.61
CA ILE A 492 23.61 -39.37 -1.13
C ILE A 492 24.23 -38.00 -1.38
N ASP A 493 23.60 -37.22 -2.28
CA ASP A 493 24.03 -35.85 -2.57
C ASP A 493 23.62 -34.88 -1.43
N VAL A 494 24.41 -33.84 -1.17
CA VAL A 494 24.02 -32.80 -0.19
C VAL A 494 22.93 -31.91 -0.80
N ILE A 495 23.17 -31.41 -2.02
CA ILE A 495 22.25 -30.53 -2.75
C ILE A 495 22.04 -31.10 -4.16
N ARG A 496 20.80 -31.16 -4.62
CA ARG A 496 20.45 -31.49 -6.00
C ARG A 496 19.58 -30.39 -6.62
N VAL A 497 20.02 -29.85 -7.75
CA VAL A 497 19.38 -28.71 -8.45
C VAL A 497 19.04 -29.15 -9.88
N ILE A 498 17.75 -29.15 -10.23
CA ILE A 498 17.25 -29.66 -11.52
C ILE A 498 16.39 -28.61 -12.21
N GLY A 499 16.81 -28.14 -13.39
CA GLY A 499 16.16 -27.08 -14.17
C GLY A 499 15.76 -25.86 -13.33
N SER A 500 16.63 -25.44 -12.40
CA SER A 500 16.32 -24.51 -11.31
C SER A 500 17.34 -23.38 -11.18
N LEU A 501 16.97 -22.32 -10.45
CA LEU A 501 17.90 -21.28 -10.04
C LEU A 501 18.34 -21.53 -8.59
N ALA A 502 19.64 -21.45 -8.30
CA ALA A 502 20.15 -21.65 -6.94
C ALA A 502 21.19 -20.59 -6.55
N ASN A 503 20.97 -19.92 -5.42
CA ASN A 503 21.91 -19.00 -4.80
C ASN A 503 22.40 -19.59 -3.46
N VAL A 504 23.59 -20.19 -3.41
CA VAL A 504 24.08 -20.95 -2.27
C VAL A 504 25.31 -20.27 -1.69
N GLN A 505 25.20 -19.62 -0.53
CA GLN A 505 26.31 -18.84 0.03
C GLN A 505 26.56 -19.11 1.52
N ARG A 506 27.84 -19.12 1.91
CA ARG A 506 28.27 -19.19 3.33
C ARG A 506 27.73 -20.38 4.12
N ASN A 507 27.43 -21.50 3.47
CA ASN A 507 26.94 -22.70 4.14
C ASN A 507 28.10 -23.57 4.62
N THR A 508 27.89 -24.31 5.70
CA THR A 508 28.76 -25.41 6.13
C THR A 508 28.12 -26.73 5.70
N LEU A 509 28.72 -27.40 4.72
CA LEU A 509 28.14 -28.53 4.01
C LEU A 509 29.03 -29.76 4.18
N SER A 510 28.43 -30.86 4.65
CA SER A 510 29.12 -32.13 4.78
C SER A 510 28.25 -33.30 4.34
N GLY A 511 28.87 -34.27 3.69
CA GLY A 511 28.17 -35.47 3.23
C GLY A 511 29.11 -36.45 2.54
N PRO A 512 28.76 -37.74 2.45
CA PRO A 512 29.62 -38.76 1.85
C PRO A 512 29.58 -38.79 0.31
N GLY A 513 28.53 -38.28 -0.33
CA GLY A 513 28.36 -38.29 -1.79
C GLY A 513 28.76 -36.98 -2.48
N THR A 514 28.07 -36.61 -3.56
CA THR A 514 28.32 -35.34 -4.25
C THR A 514 27.88 -34.17 -3.38
N GLY A 515 28.68 -33.12 -3.30
CA GLY A 515 28.28 -31.88 -2.66
C GLY A 515 27.04 -31.28 -3.32
N ALA A 516 27.19 -30.81 -4.56
CA ALA A 516 26.10 -30.28 -5.36
C ALA A 516 26.04 -30.95 -6.74
N ARG A 517 24.88 -31.55 -7.04
CA ARG A 517 24.54 -32.05 -8.38
C ARG A 517 23.63 -31.06 -9.08
N ILE A 518 24.09 -30.47 -10.18
CA ILE A 518 23.43 -29.37 -10.89
C ILE A 518 23.14 -29.82 -12.32
N VAL A 519 21.87 -30.09 -12.62
CA VAL A 519 21.48 -30.74 -13.87
C VAL A 519 20.32 -30.03 -14.53
N HIS A 520 20.23 -30.15 -15.85
CA HIS A 520 19.06 -29.72 -16.60
C HIS A 520 17.83 -30.58 -16.30
N TYR A 521 16.66 -29.99 -16.49
CA TYR A 521 15.38 -30.69 -16.60
C TYR A 521 15.14 -31.14 -18.04
N ASN A 522 14.74 -32.39 -18.19
CA ASN A 522 14.22 -32.98 -19.42
C ASN A 522 13.00 -33.83 -19.07
N ASP A 523 11.89 -33.69 -19.80
CA ASP A 523 10.65 -34.44 -19.57
C ASP A 523 10.59 -35.81 -20.29
N GLY A 524 11.65 -36.14 -21.04
CA GLY A 524 11.80 -37.38 -21.80
C GLY A 524 11.10 -37.39 -23.16
N SER A 525 10.45 -36.30 -23.56
CA SER A 525 9.79 -36.19 -24.87
C SER A 525 10.71 -35.54 -25.92
N SER A 526 10.67 -36.03 -27.15
CA SER A 526 11.52 -35.55 -28.25
C SER A 526 11.21 -34.13 -28.74
N GLN A 527 10.20 -33.46 -28.18
CA GLN A 527 9.73 -32.12 -28.55
C GLN A 527 9.69 -31.14 -27.38
N SER A 528 10.07 -31.54 -26.16
CA SER A 528 10.06 -30.63 -25.03
C SER A 528 11.26 -29.69 -25.02
N ASN A 529 11.03 -28.53 -24.43
CA ASN A 529 12.09 -27.59 -24.14
C ASN A 529 12.82 -28.07 -22.88
N GLU A 530 14.05 -28.57 -23.05
CA GLU A 530 14.97 -28.79 -21.94
C GLU A 530 15.27 -27.46 -21.22
N ARG A 531 15.49 -27.53 -19.90
CA ARG A 531 15.80 -26.34 -19.09
C ARG A 531 17.05 -26.54 -18.27
N GLY A 532 18.06 -25.71 -18.46
CA GLY A 532 19.29 -25.76 -17.68
C GLY A 532 19.08 -25.25 -16.26
N SER A 533 19.92 -25.70 -15.33
CA SER A 533 20.05 -25.03 -14.03
C SER A 533 21.07 -23.91 -14.11
N ILE A 534 20.85 -22.82 -13.37
CA ILE A 534 21.82 -21.73 -13.20
C ILE A 534 22.07 -21.58 -11.71
N ALA A 535 23.32 -21.80 -11.28
CA ALA A 535 23.65 -21.82 -9.86
C ALA A 535 24.86 -20.95 -9.54
N PHE A 536 24.75 -20.19 -8.45
CA PHE A 536 25.81 -19.38 -7.88
C PHE A 536 26.17 -19.92 -6.50
N PHE A 537 27.45 -20.23 -6.31
CA PHE A 537 28.01 -20.77 -5.08
C PHE A 537 29.15 -19.89 -4.59
N SER A 538 29.07 -19.42 -3.33
CA SER A 538 30.12 -18.57 -2.77
C SER A 538 30.36 -18.81 -1.28
N GLU A 539 31.63 -18.84 -0.88
CA GLU A 539 32.05 -18.92 0.54
C GLU A 539 31.49 -20.16 1.28
N ASN A 540 31.09 -21.22 0.56
CA ASN A 540 30.67 -22.47 1.19
C ASN A 540 31.88 -23.28 1.67
N GLN A 541 31.70 -23.96 2.80
CA GLN A 541 32.70 -24.85 3.38
C GLN A 541 32.27 -26.30 3.18
N TRP A 542 33.05 -27.04 2.40
CA TRP A 542 32.78 -28.44 2.06
C TRP A 542 33.65 -29.39 2.88
N SER A 543 33.06 -30.48 3.38
CA SER A 543 33.81 -31.55 4.05
C SER A 543 33.21 -32.93 3.82
N GLY A 544 34.07 -33.95 3.70
CA GLY A 544 33.66 -35.34 3.55
C GLY A 544 33.06 -35.73 2.19
N VAL A 545 32.80 -34.77 1.30
CA VAL A 545 32.18 -35.01 -0.02
C VAL A 545 33.12 -35.76 -0.95
N MET A 546 32.53 -36.67 -1.73
CA MET A 546 33.21 -37.42 -2.78
C MET A 546 33.71 -36.49 -3.90
N GLN A 547 32.81 -35.67 -4.41
CA GLN A 547 33.03 -34.67 -5.45
C GLN A 547 32.25 -33.42 -5.03
N ALA A 548 32.83 -32.23 -5.14
CA ALA A 548 32.14 -31.01 -4.73
C ALA A 548 31.01 -30.66 -5.69
N TYR A 549 31.27 -30.70 -7.01
CA TYR A 549 30.30 -30.30 -8.02
C TYR A 549 30.21 -31.30 -9.18
N ASN A 550 28.99 -31.63 -9.59
CA ASN A 550 28.69 -32.41 -10.78
C ASN A 550 27.65 -31.67 -11.63
N VAL A 551 28.04 -31.21 -12.81
CA VAL A 551 27.23 -30.29 -13.63
C VAL A 551 26.89 -30.90 -14.99
N THR A 552 25.62 -30.83 -15.38
CA THR A 552 25.16 -31.35 -16.69
C THR A 552 24.18 -30.39 -17.38
N LYS A 553 24.49 -29.98 -18.61
CA LYS A 553 23.74 -29.02 -19.45
C LYS A 553 23.24 -27.78 -18.67
N SER A 554 24.09 -27.26 -17.80
CA SER A 554 23.76 -26.23 -16.81
C SER A 554 24.93 -25.26 -16.64
N ALA A 555 24.68 -24.11 -16.00
CA ALA A 555 25.67 -23.10 -15.70
C ALA A 555 25.93 -23.03 -14.18
N LEU A 556 27.20 -23.10 -13.79
CA LEU A 556 27.66 -23.00 -12.41
C LEU A 556 28.72 -21.90 -12.30
N THR A 557 28.52 -20.96 -11.38
CA THR A 557 29.55 -20.02 -10.93
C THR A 557 29.94 -20.35 -9.49
N ILE A 558 31.23 -20.60 -9.25
CA ILE A 558 31.82 -20.83 -7.92
C ILE A 558 32.82 -19.71 -7.59
N GLN A 559 32.79 -19.19 -6.38
CA GLN A 559 33.78 -18.20 -5.97
C GLN A 559 34.12 -18.21 -4.48
N SER A 560 35.38 -17.92 -4.14
CA SER A 560 35.84 -17.82 -2.75
C SER A 560 35.59 -19.11 -1.95
N GLU A 561 35.75 -20.28 -2.58
CA GLU A 561 35.59 -21.59 -1.96
C GLU A 561 36.87 -22.40 -1.96
N THR A 562 37.09 -23.15 -0.88
CA THR A 562 38.13 -24.18 -0.82
C THR A 562 37.46 -25.53 -1.02
N LEU A 563 37.73 -26.17 -2.16
CA LEU A 563 37.16 -27.48 -2.47
C LEU A 563 38.06 -28.58 -1.89
N PRO A 564 37.51 -29.55 -1.16
CA PRO A 564 38.28 -30.66 -0.64
C PRO A 564 38.80 -31.54 -1.78
N PRO A 565 39.95 -32.22 -1.61
CA PRO A 565 40.37 -33.24 -2.55
C PRO A 565 39.35 -34.38 -2.57
N VAL A 566 39.26 -35.05 -3.71
CA VAL A 566 38.39 -36.21 -3.90
C VAL A 566 38.73 -37.31 -2.89
N GLN A 567 37.70 -37.94 -2.32
CA GLN A 567 37.89 -39.01 -1.34
C GLN A 567 38.57 -40.25 -1.98
N PRO A 568 39.60 -40.83 -1.33
CA PRO A 568 40.27 -42.02 -1.84
C PRO A 568 39.31 -43.20 -2.01
N GLY A 569 39.36 -43.86 -3.17
CA GLY A 569 38.52 -45.02 -3.48
C GLY A 569 37.13 -44.71 -4.03
N SER A 570 36.83 -43.43 -4.27
CA SER A 570 35.61 -43.01 -4.97
C SER A 570 35.72 -43.09 -6.49
N ASN A 571 34.58 -42.98 -7.19
CA ASN A 571 34.51 -42.99 -8.66
C ASN A 571 34.82 -41.63 -9.29
N ALA A 572 34.87 -40.55 -8.51
CA ALA A 572 35.30 -39.24 -8.97
C ALA A 572 36.83 -39.21 -9.08
N THR A 573 37.35 -38.45 -10.04
CA THR A 573 38.79 -38.22 -10.20
C THR A 573 39.20 -36.81 -9.84
N THR A 574 38.24 -35.88 -9.84
CA THR A 574 38.44 -34.45 -9.57
C THR A 574 37.31 -33.83 -8.74
N PRO A 575 37.55 -32.69 -8.06
CA PRO A 575 36.53 -31.99 -7.28
C PRO A 575 35.33 -31.51 -8.10
N VAL A 576 35.50 -31.26 -9.41
CA VAL A 576 34.44 -30.80 -10.31
C VAL A 576 34.36 -31.67 -11.55
N GLY A 577 33.14 -32.06 -11.94
CA GLY A 577 32.86 -32.79 -13.18
C GLY A 577 31.83 -32.07 -14.05
N LEU A 578 32.15 -31.89 -15.34
CA LEU A 578 31.25 -31.32 -16.36
C LEU A 578 30.85 -32.38 -17.38
N PHE A 579 29.56 -32.45 -17.69
CA PHE A 579 29.01 -33.48 -18.56
C PHE A 579 28.03 -32.91 -19.59
N TRP A 580 28.03 -33.50 -20.78
CA TRP A 580 27.02 -33.31 -21.80
C TRP A 580 26.75 -34.65 -22.50
N PRO A 581 25.82 -35.46 -21.97
CA PRO A 581 25.71 -36.87 -22.37
C PRO A 581 25.06 -37.09 -23.75
N GLU A 582 24.21 -36.18 -24.24
CA GLU A 582 23.39 -36.38 -25.45
C GLU A 582 23.15 -35.05 -26.22
N GLY A 583 23.01 -35.14 -27.56
CA GLY A 583 22.64 -34.03 -28.47
C GLY A 583 23.73 -33.66 -29.49
N MET A 584 23.38 -33.56 -30.78
CA MET A 584 24.30 -33.07 -31.84
C MET A 584 24.31 -31.53 -31.91
N GLU A 585 25.26 -30.98 -32.65
CA GLU A 585 25.29 -29.55 -32.99
C GLU A 585 23.97 -29.16 -33.70
N GLY A 586 23.09 -28.44 -32.99
CA GLY A 586 21.78 -28.01 -33.49
C GLY A 586 20.55 -28.73 -32.90
N ASP A 587 20.73 -29.74 -32.05
CA ASP A 587 19.63 -30.38 -31.31
C ASP A 587 19.20 -29.52 -30.11
N GLY A 588 18.21 -28.64 -30.32
CA GLY A 588 17.39 -28.05 -29.25
C GLY A 588 18.08 -26.97 -28.40
N LYS A 589 17.53 -25.75 -28.43
CA LYS A 589 17.90 -24.67 -27.51
C LYS A 589 17.59 -25.10 -26.06
N ILE A 590 18.56 -25.02 -25.16
CA ILE A 590 18.32 -25.12 -23.70
C ILE A 590 17.81 -23.77 -23.22
N TYR A 591 16.71 -23.79 -22.47
CA TYR A 591 16.12 -22.55 -21.94
C TYR A 591 16.47 -22.36 -20.47
N PRO A 592 16.58 -21.12 -19.99
CA PRO A 592 16.62 -20.88 -18.56
C PRO A 592 15.28 -21.27 -17.89
N PRO A 593 15.29 -21.51 -16.57
CA PRO A 593 14.07 -21.69 -15.79
C PRO A 593 13.17 -20.44 -15.85
N PRO A 594 11.85 -20.58 -16.08
CA PRO A 594 10.95 -19.43 -16.10
C PRO A 594 10.69 -18.94 -14.66
N MET A 595 11.07 -17.69 -14.37
CA MET A 595 10.99 -17.12 -13.00
C MET A 595 10.09 -15.89 -12.88
N ILE A 596 9.36 -15.52 -13.92
CA ILE A 596 8.40 -14.42 -13.89
C ILE A 596 6.99 -14.98 -13.92
N THR A 597 6.20 -14.69 -12.89
CA THR A 597 4.78 -15.09 -12.80
C THR A 597 3.91 -14.37 -13.85
N SER A 598 2.68 -14.85 -14.06
CA SER A 598 1.70 -14.19 -14.94
C SER A 598 1.33 -12.77 -14.46
N SER A 599 1.47 -12.47 -13.16
CA SER A 599 1.31 -11.14 -12.57
C SER A 599 2.59 -10.29 -12.60
N LYS A 600 3.62 -10.72 -13.33
CA LYS A 600 4.94 -10.07 -13.46
C LYS A 600 5.75 -9.98 -12.16
N MET A 601 5.40 -10.77 -11.14
CA MET A 601 6.25 -10.92 -9.96
C MET A 601 7.47 -11.74 -10.31
N ASN A 602 8.66 -11.23 -9.96
CA ASN A 602 9.94 -11.89 -10.11
C ASN A 602 10.19 -12.88 -8.96
N MET A 603 10.37 -14.16 -9.31
CA MET A 603 10.62 -15.28 -8.40
C MET A 603 12.06 -15.79 -8.50
N THR A 604 13.01 -14.98 -8.98
CA THR A 604 14.44 -15.32 -8.84
C THR A 604 14.81 -15.50 -7.37
N PRO A 605 15.86 -16.29 -7.07
CA PRO A 605 16.40 -16.36 -5.71
C PRO A 605 16.67 -14.96 -5.16
N THR A 606 16.50 -14.78 -3.85
CA THR A 606 16.86 -13.53 -3.15
C THR A 606 18.35 -13.25 -3.36
N ASP A 607 18.68 -12.00 -3.69
CA ASP A 607 20.04 -11.52 -3.99
C ASP A 607 20.76 -12.40 -5.03
N PHE A 608 20.07 -12.81 -6.09
CA PHE A 608 20.68 -13.63 -7.14
C PHE A 608 21.56 -12.77 -8.05
N PRO A 609 22.88 -12.96 -8.05
CA PRO A 609 23.78 -12.04 -8.74
C PRO A 609 23.82 -12.28 -10.26
N LEU A 610 23.40 -13.46 -10.73
CA LEU A 610 23.56 -13.88 -12.12
C LEU A 610 22.36 -13.46 -12.99
N ALA A 611 22.64 -13.05 -14.22
CA ALA A 611 21.63 -12.99 -15.27
C ALA A 611 21.03 -14.39 -15.55
N VAL A 612 19.73 -14.42 -15.83
CA VAL A 612 18.99 -15.66 -16.10
C VAL A 612 19.03 -15.98 -17.59
N ASP A 613 20.22 -16.37 -18.06
CA ASP A 613 20.44 -16.80 -19.45
C ASP A 613 21.28 -18.08 -19.51
N MET A 614 21.09 -18.84 -20.59
CA MET A 614 21.77 -20.10 -20.85
C MET A 614 22.58 -19.99 -22.13
N LEU A 615 23.87 -20.34 -22.06
CA LEU A 615 24.66 -20.53 -23.27
C LEU A 615 24.16 -21.77 -24.03
N ASN A 616 23.87 -21.61 -25.31
CA ASN A 616 23.40 -22.72 -26.13
C ASN A 616 24.47 -23.81 -26.23
N ASN A 617 24.04 -25.07 -26.15
CA ASN A 617 24.87 -26.25 -26.40
C ASN A 617 26.14 -26.33 -25.53
N SER A 618 26.13 -25.79 -24.30
CA SER A 618 27.30 -25.85 -23.41
C SER A 618 26.94 -26.02 -21.94
N THR A 619 27.68 -26.88 -21.24
CA THR A 619 27.77 -26.90 -19.76
C THR A 619 28.87 -25.94 -19.35
N VAL A 620 28.53 -24.92 -18.54
CA VAL A 620 29.46 -23.83 -18.21
C VAL A 620 29.86 -23.88 -16.74
N LEU A 621 31.16 -23.82 -16.48
CA LEU A 621 31.73 -23.56 -15.16
C LEU A 621 32.46 -22.21 -15.19
N THR A 622 32.16 -21.33 -14.24
CA THR A 622 32.92 -20.11 -13.98
C THR A 622 33.50 -20.17 -12.58
N MET A 623 34.81 -19.96 -12.45
CA MET A 623 35.51 -20.11 -11.17
C MET A 623 36.42 -18.91 -10.86
N ALA A 624 36.28 -18.31 -9.68
CA ALA A 624 37.10 -17.19 -9.22
C ALA A 624 37.56 -17.35 -7.76
N ASN A 625 38.85 -17.13 -7.48
CA ASN A 625 39.40 -17.22 -6.12
C ASN A 625 39.03 -18.55 -5.42
N VAL A 626 39.22 -19.67 -6.12
CA VAL A 626 38.97 -21.03 -5.61
C VAL A 626 40.28 -21.81 -5.48
N SER A 627 40.27 -22.91 -4.72
CA SER A 627 41.47 -23.74 -4.50
C SER A 627 41.75 -24.79 -5.59
N ILE A 628 41.16 -24.63 -6.77
CA ILE A 628 41.27 -25.57 -7.90
C ILE A 628 41.63 -24.81 -9.18
N ASP A 629 42.31 -25.48 -10.11
CA ASP A 629 42.67 -24.96 -11.42
C ASP A 629 41.95 -25.71 -12.55
N VAL A 630 42.19 -25.34 -13.82
CA VAL A 630 41.55 -25.97 -14.99
C VAL A 630 41.82 -27.48 -15.07
N GLU A 631 42.98 -27.93 -14.58
CA GLU A 631 43.37 -29.35 -14.49
C GLU A 631 42.60 -30.16 -13.41
N ASP A 632 41.89 -29.48 -12.51
CA ASP A 632 41.03 -30.09 -11.49
C ASP A 632 39.57 -30.18 -11.94
N VAL A 633 39.27 -29.90 -13.21
CA VAL A 633 37.93 -29.95 -13.79
C VAL A 633 37.87 -31.08 -14.80
N TYR A 634 37.22 -32.18 -14.42
CA TYR A 634 37.05 -33.33 -15.30
C TYR A 634 35.91 -33.08 -16.29
N ILE A 635 36.16 -33.34 -17.56
CA ILE A 635 35.17 -33.18 -18.63
C ILE A 635 34.82 -34.57 -19.19
N GLY A 636 33.61 -35.03 -18.89
CA GLY A 636 33.06 -36.29 -19.42
C GLY A 636 32.87 -36.22 -20.94
N GLN A 637 32.83 -37.36 -21.64
CA GLN A 637 32.78 -37.41 -23.11
C GLN A 637 31.69 -36.50 -23.71
N LEU A 638 32.09 -35.66 -24.67
CA LEU A 638 31.22 -34.67 -25.30
C LEU A 638 30.83 -35.08 -26.73
N PRO A 639 29.61 -34.73 -27.20
CA PRO A 639 29.19 -34.97 -28.58
C PRO A 639 29.68 -33.88 -29.56
N VAL A 640 30.06 -32.69 -29.09
CA VAL A 640 30.50 -31.54 -29.90
C VAL A 640 31.58 -30.70 -29.19
N LYS A 641 32.35 -29.92 -29.97
CA LYS A 641 33.49 -29.07 -29.54
C LYS A 641 33.13 -28.04 -28.45
N TRP A 642 31.86 -27.61 -28.37
CA TRP A 642 31.42 -26.52 -27.49
C TRP A 642 30.61 -26.99 -26.27
N ALA A 643 30.49 -28.30 -26.06
CA ALA A 643 29.56 -28.87 -25.08
C ALA A 643 29.99 -28.69 -23.61
N ALA A 644 31.23 -28.31 -23.35
CA ALA A 644 31.69 -27.88 -22.03
C ALA A 644 32.60 -26.66 -22.15
N GLN A 645 32.46 -25.72 -21.23
CA GLN A 645 33.29 -24.53 -21.13
C GLN A 645 33.72 -24.28 -19.68
N VAL A 646 35.02 -24.12 -19.47
CA VAL A 646 35.61 -23.73 -18.19
C VAL A 646 36.08 -22.29 -18.29
N ARG A 647 35.63 -21.43 -17.39
CA ARG A 647 35.93 -19.99 -17.38
C ARG A 647 36.68 -19.64 -16.11
N VAL A 648 37.93 -19.22 -16.25
CA VAL A 648 38.72 -18.67 -15.15
C VAL A 648 38.32 -17.21 -15.00
N ALA A 649 37.88 -16.82 -13.82
CA ALA A 649 37.33 -15.50 -13.53
C ALA A 649 38.09 -14.77 -12.42
N GLU A 650 37.93 -13.46 -12.38
CA GLU A 650 38.42 -12.59 -11.31
C GLU A 650 37.27 -12.05 -10.47
N LEU A 651 37.56 -11.82 -9.18
CA LEU A 651 36.61 -11.15 -8.30
C LEU A 651 36.55 -9.66 -8.63
N VAL A 652 35.36 -9.16 -8.95
CA VAL A 652 35.11 -7.75 -9.27
C VAL A 652 34.01 -7.20 -8.37
N ARG A 653 34.16 -5.94 -7.94
CA ARG A 653 33.08 -5.18 -7.29
C ARG A 653 33.15 -3.71 -7.64
N PHE A 654 32.03 -3.01 -7.50
CA PHE A 654 31.90 -1.61 -7.84
C PHE A 654 31.69 -0.77 -6.59
N TYR A 655 32.32 0.40 -6.57
CA TYR A 655 32.15 1.44 -5.57
C TYR A 655 31.42 2.60 -6.21
N THR A 656 30.23 2.97 -5.72
CA THR A 656 29.50 4.11 -6.28
C THR A 656 29.57 5.33 -5.37
N SER A 657 29.80 6.49 -5.96
CA SER A 657 29.85 7.76 -5.25
C SER A 657 29.32 8.92 -6.06
N VAL A 658 28.82 9.94 -5.39
CA VAL A 658 28.45 11.25 -5.97
C VAL A 658 29.11 12.33 -5.12
N ASN A 659 29.81 13.29 -5.75
CA ASN A 659 30.58 14.32 -5.03
C ASN A 659 31.54 13.74 -3.96
N ASN A 660 32.18 12.60 -4.25
CA ASN A 660 33.03 11.82 -3.33
C ASN A 660 32.33 11.24 -2.09
N ILE A 661 31.00 11.29 -2.03
CA ILE A 661 30.19 10.67 -0.98
C ILE A 661 29.63 9.36 -1.51
N ARG A 662 29.70 8.32 -0.68
CA ARG A 662 29.22 6.97 -1.01
C ARG A 662 27.71 6.96 -1.19
N VAL A 663 27.25 6.22 -2.20
CA VAL A 663 25.82 6.06 -2.48
C VAL A 663 25.43 4.59 -2.31
N SER A 664 24.53 4.34 -1.38
CA SER A 664 23.88 3.03 -1.23
C SER A 664 22.71 2.91 -2.19
N ASP A 665 22.27 1.68 -2.41
CA ASP A 665 21.11 1.32 -3.22
C ASP A 665 21.26 1.78 -4.69
N THR A 666 22.50 1.95 -5.16
CA THR A 666 22.81 2.23 -6.56
C THR A 666 22.76 0.93 -7.33
N THR A 667 21.94 0.89 -8.38
CA THR A 667 21.91 -0.25 -9.30
C THR A 667 23.12 -0.17 -10.21
N VAL A 668 23.88 -1.26 -10.32
CA VAL A 668 25.02 -1.43 -11.21
C VAL A 668 24.78 -2.65 -12.08
N VAL A 669 24.47 -2.41 -13.35
CA VAL A 669 24.31 -3.47 -14.36
C VAL A 669 25.63 -3.66 -15.06
N VAL A 670 26.21 -4.86 -14.95
CA VAL A 670 27.44 -5.25 -15.64
C VAL A 670 27.07 -6.02 -16.90
N LYS A 671 27.72 -5.69 -18.00
CA LYS A 671 27.45 -6.24 -19.33
C LYS A 671 28.71 -6.80 -19.96
N ASP A 672 28.52 -7.80 -20.81
CA ASP A 672 29.59 -8.31 -21.66
C ASP A 672 30.02 -7.29 -22.73
N ALA A 673 30.96 -7.71 -23.56
CA ALA A 673 31.51 -6.91 -24.63
C ALA A 673 30.54 -6.59 -25.78
N VAL A 674 29.43 -7.31 -25.91
CA VAL A 674 28.41 -7.05 -26.94
C VAL A 674 27.18 -6.36 -26.37
N GLY A 675 27.13 -6.17 -25.05
CA GLY A 675 26.10 -5.42 -24.32
C GLY A 675 25.00 -6.28 -23.69
N ASN A 676 25.17 -7.60 -23.59
CA ASN A 676 24.25 -8.46 -22.84
C ASN A 676 24.50 -8.30 -21.34
N ASP A 677 23.42 -8.29 -20.55
CA ASP A 677 23.51 -8.17 -19.09
C ASP A 677 24.04 -9.47 -18.48
N LEU A 678 25.04 -9.37 -17.61
CA LEU A 678 25.66 -10.48 -16.91
C LEU A 678 25.32 -10.50 -15.42
N TYR A 679 25.36 -9.31 -14.80
CA TYR A 679 25.09 -9.12 -13.38
C TYR A 679 24.20 -7.89 -13.19
N ASP A 680 23.26 -7.99 -12.27
CA ASP A 680 22.45 -6.88 -11.77
C ASP A 680 22.70 -6.75 -10.27
N LEU A 681 23.44 -5.70 -9.88
CA LEU A 681 23.97 -5.54 -8.53
C LEU A 681 23.39 -4.28 -7.89
N GLU A 682 23.31 -4.30 -6.57
CA GLU A 682 22.94 -3.12 -5.78
C GLU A 682 24.06 -2.82 -4.75
N THR A 683 24.38 -1.54 -4.57
CA THR A 683 25.38 -1.15 -3.57
C THR A 683 24.79 -1.21 -2.15
N GLY A 684 25.54 -1.79 -1.22
CA GLY A 684 25.21 -1.76 0.20
C GLY A 684 25.37 -0.37 0.82
N LEU A 685 25.12 -0.29 2.14
CA LEU A 685 25.27 0.94 2.92
C LEU A 685 26.70 1.54 2.89
N ASP A 686 27.70 0.71 2.59
CA ASP A 686 29.09 1.12 2.46
C ASP A 686 29.46 1.58 1.04
N GLY A 687 28.49 1.64 0.12
CA GLY A 687 28.64 2.07 -1.27
C GLY A 687 29.27 1.04 -2.19
N TRP A 688 29.55 -0.17 -1.71
CA TRP A 688 30.10 -1.26 -2.51
C TRP A 688 29.00 -2.23 -2.96
N THR A 689 29.12 -2.76 -4.16
CA THR A 689 28.41 -3.98 -4.54
C THR A 689 29.03 -5.19 -3.84
N GLU A 690 28.31 -6.30 -3.83
CA GLU A 690 28.93 -7.60 -3.55
C GLU A 690 30.01 -7.95 -4.59
N TRP A 691 30.83 -8.94 -4.26
CA TRP A 691 31.83 -9.48 -5.18
C TRP A 691 31.18 -10.40 -6.20
N ILE A 692 31.51 -10.20 -7.47
CA ILE A 692 31.08 -11.04 -8.58
C ILE A 692 32.26 -11.66 -9.31
N SER A 693 32.02 -12.76 -10.03
CA SER A 693 33.02 -13.45 -10.84
C SER A 693 32.93 -13.02 -12.30
N LEU A 694 33.89 -12.25 -12.81
CA LEU A 694 33.95 -11.93 -14.24
C LEU A 694 35.00 -12.79 -14.93
N PRO A 695 34.62 -13.63 -15.91
CA PRO A 695 35.57 -14.40 -16.72
C PRO A 695 36.69 -13.52 -17.29
N LYS A 696 37.92 -13.98 -17.11
CA LYS A 696 39.10 -13.43 -17.79
C LYS A 696 39.61 -14.42 -18.84
N ASP A 697 39.53 -15.71 -18.59
CA ASP A 697 40.04 -16.72 -19.52
C ASP A 697 39.01 -17.80 -19.77
N PHE A 698 38.98 -18.30 -21.00
CA PHE A 698 37.98 -19.25 -21.48
C PHE A 698 38.69 -20.49 -22.05
N HIS A 699 38.24 -21.66 -21.61
CA HIS A 699 38.80 -22.93 -22.04
C HIS A 699 37.68 -23.85 -22.57
N LEU A 700 37.88 -24.39 -23.77
CA LEU A 700 36.94 -25.31 -24.44
C LEU A 700 37.63 -26.63 -24.76
N ASP A 701 37.03 -27.76 -24.39
CA ASP A 701 37.59 -29.10 -24.63
C ASP A 701 37.36 -29.59 -26.08
N TYR A 702 38.44 -29.96 -26.78
CA TYR A 702 38.47 -30.24 -28.23
C TYR A 702 38.54 -31.70 -28.64
N ARG A 703 38.02 -32.60 -27.82
CA ARG A 703 37.88 -34.01 -28.24
C ARG A 703 37.07 -34.16 -29.54
N GLY A 704 37.69 -34.80 -30.55
CA GLY A 704 37.00 -35.27 -31.76
C GLY A 704 37.48 -34.73 -33.12
N LEU A 705 38.51 -33.88 -33.18
CA LEU A 705 38.95 -33.24 -34.44
C LEU A 705 39.95 -34.06 -35.30
N GLY A 706 40.21 -35.33 -34.97
CA GLY A 706 40.87 -36.29 -35.85
C GLY A 706 42.28 -36.71 -35.43
N PRO A 707 42.89 -37.70 -36.12
CA PRO A 707 44.00 -38.53 -35.62
C PRO A 707 45.34 -37.80 -35.34
N THR A 708 45.42 -36.50 -35.60
CA THR A 708 46.64 -35.69 -35.43
C THR A 708 46.45 -34.47 -34.50
N GLN A 709 45.28 -34.29 -33.90
CA GLN A 709 44.95 -33.16 -33.00
C GLN A 709 44.14 -33.63 -31.79
N ASN A 710 44.40 -34.85 -31.33
CA ASN A 710 43.75 -35.37 -30.13
C ASN A 710 44.61 -34.97 -28.93
N ASP A 711 44.12 -34.06 -28.09
CA ASP A 711 44.44 -34.07 -26.66
C ASP A 711 43.24 -34.70 -25.92
N PRO A 712 43.16 -36.04 -25.81
CA PRO A 712 41.99 -36.71 -25.24
C PRO A 712 42.23 -37.00 -23.75
N ASP A 713 42.65 -35.99 -22.97
CA ASP A 713 43.00 -36.17 -21.56
C ASP A 713 41.83 -35.92 -20.60
N ASN A 714 40.69 -35.42 -21.12
CA ASN A 714 39.46 -35.03 -20.41
C ASN A 714 39.58 -33.74 -19.60
N PHE A 715 40.55 -32.88 -19.92
CA PHE A 715 40.75 -31.57 -19.33
C PHE A 715 40.87 -30.51 -20.43
N ALA A 716 40.51 -29.26 -20.14
CA ALA A 716 40.63 -28.17 -21.11
C ALA A 716 41.96 -27.41 -20.95
N THR A 717 43.08 -28.14 -20.93
CA THR A 717 44.41 -27.61 -20.54
C THR A 717 45.35 -27.35 -21.70
N ALA A 718 45.00 -27.77 -22.92
CA ALA A 718 45.89 -27.60 -24.07
C ALA A 718 45.98 -26.12 -24.48
N ASP A 719 47.14 -25.68 -24.98
CA ASP A 719 47.31 -24.32 -25.53
C ASP A 719 46.29 -24.01 -26.64
N SER A 720 45.87 -25.04 -27.40
CA SER A 720 44.84 -24.92 -28.44
C SER A 720 43.43 -24.73 -27.89
N GLU A 721 43.18 -25.02 -26.62
CA GLU A 721 41.86 -24.95 -25.99
C GLU A 721 41.63 -23.64 -25.24
N ASN A 722 42.68 -22.83 -25.10
CA ASN A 722 42.63 -21.51 -24.48
C ASN A 722 42.00 -20.46 -25.41
N SER A 723 41.44 -19.40 -24.82
CA SER A 723 40.74 -18.28 -25.46
C SER A 723 41.40 -17.78 -26.76
N CYS A 724 42.71 -17.58 -26.79
CA CYS A 724 43.41 -17.13 -28.01
C CYS A 724 43.50 -18.13 -29.17
N ASN A 725 43.05 -19.37 -28.99
CA ASN A 725 43.09 -20.42 -30.00
C ASN A 725 41.77 -21.18 -30.11
N ASP A 726 40.72 -20.65 -29.48
CA ASP A 726 39.47 -21.37 -29.31
C ASP A 726 38.50 -21.20 -30.52
N GLY A 727 38.73 -20.15 -31.33
CA GLY A 727 38.00 -19.81 -32.54
C GLY A 727 36.78 -18.91 -32.28
N ILE A 728 36.61 -18.44 -31.05
CA ILE A 728 35.56 -17.54 -30.56
C ILE A 728 36.18 -16.17 -30.30
N ASP A 729 35.38 -15.13 -30.50
CA ASP A 729 35.67 -13.76 -30.08
C ASP A 729 35.19 -13.62 -28.63
N ASN A 730 36.10 -13.75 -27.66
CA ASN A 730 35.81 -13.74 -26.23
C ASN A 730 35.75 -12.31 -25.63
N ASP A 731 36.32 -11.30 -26.29
CA ASP A 731 36.36 -9.91 -25.83
C ASP A 731 35.41 -8.96 -26.59
N GLY A 732 34.69 -9.49 -27.58
CA GLY A 732 33.61 -8.89 -28.34
C GLY A 732 34.02 -7.78 -29.29
N ASP A 733 35.29 -7.70 -29.68
CA ASP A 733 35.79 -6.70 -30.64
C ASP A 733 35.55 -7.09 -32.12
N ALA A 734 34.95 -8.27 -32.35
CA ALA A 734 34.66 -8.89 -33.65
C ALA A 734 35.88 -9.38 -34.44
N VAL A 735 37.05 -9.44 -33.80
CA VAL A 735 38.26 -10.12 -34.27
C VAL A 735 38.32 -11.50 -33.60
N ARG A 736 38.99 -12.48 -34.22
CA ARG A 736 39.10 -13.84 -33.67
C ARG A 736 40.56 -14.23 -33.54
N ASP A 737 40.89 -14.89 -32.43
CA ASP A 737 42.14 -15.62 -32.17
C ASP A 737 43.40 -14.96 -32.76
N GLN A 738 43.92 -15.50 -33.86
CA GLN A 738 45.24 -15.20 -34.42
C GLN A 738 45.31 -13.83 -35.11
N ASP A 739 44.14 -13.27 -35.44
CA ASP A 739 44.03 -11.92 -35.99
C ASP A 739 43.89 -10.86 -34.87
N ASP A 740 43.69 -11.30 -33.62
CA ASP A 740 43.52 -10.45 -32.45
C ASP A 740 44.88 -9.91 -31.95
N PRO A 741 45.04 -8.58 -31.81
CA PRO A 741 46.25 -7.96 -31.27
C PRO A 741 46.65 -8.44 -29.87
N ASP A 742 45.69 -8.78 -29.02
CA ASP A 742 45.91 -9.18 -27.63
C ASP A 742 46.36 -10.65 -27.53
N CYS A 743 46.11 -11.43 -28.59
CA CYS A 743 46.62 -12.79 -28.78
C CYS A 743 47.99 -12.89 -29.48
N ALA A 744 48.60 -11.77 -29.86
CA ALA A 744 49.79 -11.74 -30.72
C ALA A 744 51.12 -12.16 -30.03
N SER A 745 51.15 -12.42 -28.71
CA SER A 745 52.41 -12.55 -27.94
C SER A 745 52.97 -13.98 -27.76
N GLY A 746 52.36 -15.02 -28.32
CA GLY A 746 52.85 -16.41 -28.28
C GLY A 746 52.16 -17.31 -27.25
N SER A 747 52.68 -18.55 -27.05
CA SER A 747 52.09 -19.57 -26.16
C SER A 747 51.90 -19.06 -24.73
N GLY A 748 50.68 -19.17 -24.20
CA GLY A 748 50.29 -18.65 -22.87
C GLY A 748 49.71 -17.22 -22.87
N THR A 749 49.30 -16.70 -24.02
CA THR A 749 48.47 -15.48 -24.13
C THR A 749 46.98 -15.84 -24.15
N ARG A 750 46.14 -14.90 -23.72
CA ARG A 750 44.67 -14.98 -23.72
C ARG A 750 44.05 -13.69 -24.25
N GLU A 751 42.81 -13.78 -24.69
CA GLU A 751 42.03 -12.64 -25.16
C GLU A 751 41.56 -11.79 -23.95
N LEU A 752 41.69 -10.45 -24.01
CA LEU A 752 41.43 -9.58 -22.86
C LEU A 752 39.96 -9.15 -22.77
N SER A 753 39.16 -9.94 -22.06
CA SER A 753 37.71 -9.68 -21.89
C SER A 753 37.37 -8.23 -21.50
N LEU A 754 36.58 -7.56 -22.36
CA LEU A 754 36.02 -6.24 -22.13
C LEU A 754 34.66 -6.33 -21.44
N TYR A 755 34.49 -5.61 -20.33
CA TYR A 755 33.23 -5.46 -19.64
C TYR A 755 32.74 -4.02 -19.68
N ARG A 756 31.42 -3.85 -19.77
CA ARG A 756 30.75 -2.55 -19.64
C ARG A 756 29.94 -2.51 -18.36
N TYR A 757 29.72 -1.32 -17.83
CA TYR A 757 28.81 -1.14 -16.71
C TYR A 757 27.92 0.08 -16.90
N THR A 758 26.73 0.02 -16.33
CA THR A 758 25.81 1.15 -16.17
C THR A 758 25.42 1.23 -14.69
N ALA A 759 25.75 2.33 -14.04
CA ALA A 759 25.39 2.60 -12.66
C ALA A 759 24.38 3.74 -12.59
N TYR A 760 23.31 3.59 -11.82
CA TYR A 760 22.33 4.66 -11.66
C TYR A 760 21.61 4.60 -10.32
N ARG A 761 21.27 5.79 -9.79
CA ARG A 761 20.42 5.96 -8.61
C ARG A 761 19.57 7.22 -8.77
N PHE A 762 18.26 7.05 -8.69
CA PHE A 762 17.31 8.18 -8.74
C PHE A 762 17.62 9.19 -7.63
N GLY A 763 17.75 10.48 -8.00
CA GLY A 763 18.14 11.58 -7.12
C GLY A 763 19.62 11.61 -6.72
N LYS A 764 20.47 10.78 -7.35
CA LYS A 764 21.93 10.76 -7.08
C LYS A 764 22.79 10.77 -8.34
N GLY A 765 22.30 10.26 -9.46
CA GLY A 765 22.99 10.38 -10.75
C GLY A 765 23.06 9.08 -11.56
N TYR A 766 23.76 9.17 -12.69
CA TYR A 766 23.89 8.11 -13.70
C TYR A 766 25.31 8.09 -14.26
N GLN A 767 25.88 6.92 -14.53
CA GLN A 767 27.19 6.78 -15.16
C GLN A 767 27.30 5.48 -15.96
N THR A 768 28.03 5.53 -17.08
CA THR A 768 28.42 4.35 -17.86
C THR A 768 29.92 4.30 -18.06
N GLY A 769 30.48 3.10 -18.08
CA GLY A 769 31.91 2.90 -18.32
C GLY A 769 32.24 1.51 -18.85
N SER A 770 33.54 1.25 -19.02
CA SER A 770 34.05 -0.04 -19.45
C SER A 770 35.47 -0.27 -18.92
N PHE A 771 35.84 -1.53 -18.69
CA PHE A 771 37.17 -1.93 -18.26
C PHE A 771 37.53 -3.33 -18.80
N THR A 772 38.83 -3.63 -18.88
CA THR A 772 39.37 -4.95 -19.24
C THR A 772 40.03 -5.61 -18.04
N ILE A 773 39.99 -6.94 -17.97
CA ILE A 773 40.63 -7.69 -16.88
C ILE A 773 42.06 -8.04 -17.30
N GLN A 774 43.05 -7.41 -16.64
CA GLN A 774 44.47 -7.60 -16.92
C GLN A 774 45.01 -8.88 -16.23
N ASP A 775 45.98 -9.56 -16.85
CA ASP A 775 46.57 -10.82 -16.36
C ASP A 775 47.19 -10.74 -14.97
N THR A 776 47.71 -9.57 -14.60
CA THR A 776 48.35 -9.35 -13.29
C THR A 776 47.36 -9.08 -12.15
N SER A 777 46.05 -9.06 -12.44
CA SER A 777 45.03 -8.71 -11.45
C SER A 777 44.55 -9.95 -10.71
N ASN A 778 44.48 -9.86 -9.38
CA ASN A 778 43.91 -10.92 -8.52
C ASN A 778 42.52 -10.55 -7.96
N THR A 779 42.14 -9.26 -8.07
CA THR A 779 40.82 -8.70 -7.72
C THR A 779 40.70 -7.33 -8.38
N ILE A 780 39.50 -6.96 -8.84
CA ILE A 780 39.22 -5.64 -9.42
C ILE A 780 38.20 -4.89 -8.54
N GLN A 781 38.48 -3.61 -8.30
CA GLN A 781 37.59 -2.72 -7.59
C GLN A 781 37.42 -1.45 -8.42
N GLU A 782 36.25 -1.31 -9.02
CA GLU A 782 35.97 -0.21 -9.94
C GLU A 782 35.25 0.93 -9.21
N ALA A 783 35.81 2.14 -9.30
CA ALA A 783 35.23 3.33 -8.68
C ALA A 783 34.36 4.09 -9.69
N VAL A 784 33.06 4.10 -9.46
CA VAL A 784 32.05 4.74 -10.28
C VAL A 784 31.59 6.05 -9.65
N ALA A 785 31.97 7.17 -10.26
CA ALA A 785 31.45 8.49 -9.92
C ALA A 785 30.17 8.75 -10.72
N LEU A 786 29.03 8.78 -10.04
CA LEU A 786 27.73 9.10 -10.63
C LEU A 786 27.70 10.57 -11.05
N ASP A 787 27.19 10.84 -12.25
CA ASP A 787 26.96 12.19 -12.75
C ASP A 787 25.54 12.64 -12.39
N ASN A 788 25.44 13.67 -11.56
CA ASN A 788 24.18 14.26 -11.12
C ASN A 788 23.84 15.49 -11.96
N LEU A 789 22.60 15.59 -12.44
CA LEU A 789 22.13 16.80 -13.09
C LEU A 789 21.63 17.76 -12.02
N ALA A 790 22.10 19.01 -12.03
CA ALA A 790 21.65 20.01 -11.07
C ALA A 790 20.19 20.45 -11.35
N PRO A 791 19.43 20.84 -10.31
CA PRO A 791 18.03 21.20 -10.47
C PRO A 791 17.86 22.55 -11.16
N SER A 792 16.71 22.72 -11.83
CA SER A 792 16.30 23.95 -12.49
C SER A 792 15.23 24.68 -11.70
N LEU A 793 15.30 26.02 -11.68
CA LEU A 793 14.38 26.89 -10.94
C LEU A 793 13.83 28.01 -11.83
N ASN A 794 12.52 28.25 -11.74
CA ASN A 794 11.85 29.38 -12.34
C ASN A 794 11.08 30.20 -11.30
N VAL A 795 11.14 31.55 -11.41
CA VAL A 795 10.42 32.50 -10.55
C VAL A 795 9.47 33.31 -11.43
N THR A 796 8.19 33.34 -11.06
CA THR A 796 7.07 33.86 -11.87
C THR A 796 7.12 35.38 -12.01
N GLN A 797 7.42 36.09 -10.94
CA GLN A 797 7.51 37.55 -10.94
C GLN A 797 8.76 37.97 -11.73
N ASN A 798 8.62 38.97 -12.59
CA ASN A 798 9.72 39.56 -13.35
C ASN A 798 10.47 40.61 -12.52
N ASP A 799 11.64 41.04 -12.98
CA ASP A 799 12.32 42.20 -12.41
C ASP A 799 11.43 43.44 -12.45
N TYR A 800 11.54 44.24 -11.40
CA TYR A 800 10.81 45.47 -11.12
C TYR A 800 9.30 45.31 -10.91
N TYR A 801 8.85 44.10 -10.56
CA TYR A 801 7.51 43.90 -10.04
C TYR A 801 7.31 44.67 -8.72
N SER A 802 6.16 45.33 -8.57
CA SER A 802 5.86 46.16 -7.41
C SER A 802 5.11 45.41 -6.32
N PHE A 803 5.53 45.61 -5.07
CA PHE A 803 4.91 45.00 -3.90
C PHE A 803 4.54 46.04 -2.85
N LYS A 804 3.30 45.93 -2.39
CA LYS A 804 2.79 46.63 -1.21
C LYS A 804 3.20 45.91 0.09
N ARG A 805 4.25 46.39 0.76
CA ARG A 805 4.76 45.96 2.09
C ARG A 805 5.22 44.50 2.22
N VAL A 806 4.41 43.54 1.81
CA VAL A 806 4.72 42.10 1.87
C VAL A 806 5.05 41.61 0.48
N VAL A 807 6.24 41.04 0.34
CA VAL A 807 6.74 40.47 -0.91
C VAL A 807 6.27 39.03 -1.00
N ASN A 808 5.65 38.65 -2.11
CA ASN A 808 5.27 37.27 -2.40
C ASN A 808 5.90 36.81 -3.71
N PHE A 809 6.62 35.68 -3.67
CA PHE A 809 7.17 35.04 -4.84
C PHE A 809 6.51 33.69 -5.05
N THR A 810 6.31 33.33 -6.31
CA THR A 810 5.84 32.01 -6.71
C THR A 810 6.68 31.48 -7.87
N GLY A 811 6.72 30.17 -8.05
CA GLY A 811 7.45 29.60 -9.17
C GLY A 811 7.30 28.10 -9.31
N THR A 812 8.16 27.53 -10.15
CA THR A 812 8.24 26.09 -10.40
C THR A 812 9.71 25.66 -10.35
N ALA A 813 9.99 24.43 -9.94
CA ALA A 813 11.31 23.84 -9.96
C ALA A 813 11.22 22.35 -10.28
N HIS A 814 12.23 21.81 -10.96
CA HIS A 814 12.32 20.38 -11.26
C HIS A 814 13.78 19.97 -11.31
N ASP A 815 14.03 18.68 -11.13
CA ASP A 815 15.33 18.08 -11.34
C ASP A 815 15.41 17.47 -12.74
N GLY A 816 16.62 17.39 -13.31
CA GLY A 816 16.86 16.85 -14.64
C GLY A 816 16.09 17.56 -15.76
N ASN A 817 15.48 16.81 -16.67
CA ASN A 817 14.77 17.33 -17.83
C ASN A 817 13.25 17.24 -17.67
N PHE A 818 12.57 18.38 -17.71
CA PHE A 818 11.11 18.44 -17.67
C PHE A 818 10.51 18.66 -19.07
N ILE A 819 9.80 17.66 -19.58
CA ILE A 819 9.14 17.71 -20.90
C ILE A 819 7.62 17.90 -20.83
N GLY A 820 7.06 18.02 -19.62
CA GLY A 820 5.64 18.31 -19.38
C GLY A 820 4.72 17.09 -19.47
N ILE A 821 4.63 16.43 -20.63
CA ILE A 821 3.73 15.29 -20.85
C ILE A 821 4.55 14.03 -21.18
N TYR A 822 4.44 13.02 -20.32
CA TYR A 822 5.11 11.73 -20.50
C TYR A 822 4.16 10.67 -21.09
N GLY A 823 4.52 10.18 -22.27
CA GLY A 823 3.76 9.15 -23.00
C GLY A 823 2.40 9.63 -23.53
N ASP A 824 1.70 8.73 -24.20
CA ASP A 824 0.30 8.94 -24.63
C ASP A 824 -0.65 8.04 -23.83
N ASN A 825 -1.94 8.06 -24.19
CA ASN A 825 -2.98 7.27 -23.52
C ASN A 825 -2.94 5.76 -23.84
N THR A 826 -1.95 5.29 -24.61
CA THR A 826 -1.75 3.85 -24.89
C THR A 826 -0.84 3.16 -23.88
N LEU A 827 -0.10 3.94 -23.07
CA LEU A 827 0.76 3.45 -21.99
C LEU A 827 0.02 3.47 -20.65
N SER A 828 0.31 2.52 -19.76
CA SER A 828 -0.22 2.54 -18.39
C SER A 828 0.38 3.69 -17.57
N ASP A 829 -0.31 4.10 -16.50
CA ASP A 829 0.21 5.15 -15.61
C ASP A 829 1.59 4.79 -15.03
N ASP A 830 1.85 3.52 -14.73
CA ASP A 830 3.17 3.06 -14.27
C ASP A 830 4.26 3.26 -15.32
N GLN A 831 3.97 2.95 -16.60
CA GLN A 831 4.92 3.16 -17.69
C GLN A 831 5.20 4.64 -17.88
N ARG A 832 4.18 5.49 -17.75
CA ARG A 832 4.31 6.95 -17.90
C ARG A 832 5.06 7.57 -16.71
N ASN A 833 4.81 7.10 -15.49
CA ASN A 833 5.55 7.48 -14.29
C ASN A 833 7.04 7.08 -14.39
N ALA A 834 7.33 5.89 -14.93
CA ALA A 834 8.71 5.44 -15.14
C ALA A 834 9.46 6.33 -16.15
N LEU A 835 8.80 6.75 -17.24
CA LEU A 835 9.36 7.72 -18.19
C LEU A 835 9.63 9.07 -17.52
N ALA A 836 8.69 9.56 -16.69
CA ALA A 836 8.85 10.82 -15.96
C ALA A 836 10.06 10.79 -15.00
N LYS A 837 10.20 9.69 -14.24
CA LYS A 837 11.34 9.49 -13.34
C LYS A 837 12.68 9.38 -14.10
N TRP A 838 12.70 8.76 -15.27
CA TRP A 838 13.91 8.66 -16.09
C TRP A 838 14.39 10.00 -16.66
N ASP A 839 13.47 10.90 -17.02
CA ASP A 839 13.83 12.22 -17.56
C ASP A 839 14.18 13.23 -16.46
N GLN A 840 13.41 13.28 -15.37
CA GLN A 840 13.70 14.19 -14.25
C GLN A 840 14.86 13.70 -13.38
N LYS A 841 15.18 12.40 -13.38
CA LYS A 841 16.34 11.77 -12.71
C LYS A 841 16.49 12.01 -11.19
N GLY A 842 15.64 12.81 -10.57
CA GLY A 842 15.61 13.09 -9.14
C GLY A 842 14.47 14.04 -8.77
N VAL A 843 14.59 14.70 -7.60
CA VAL A 843 13.58 15.63 -7.08
C VAL A 843 14.22 16.85 -6.45
N VAL A 844 13.56 17.99 -6.55
CA VAL A 844 13.93 19.17 -5.76
C VAL A 844 13.49 18.93 -4.32
N THR A 845 14.44 19.04 -3.39
CA THR A 845 14.18 18.83 -1.95
C THR A 845 13.93 20.14 -1.21
N ARG A 846 14.49 21.25 -1.69
CA ARG A 846 14.26 22.59 -1.13
C ARG A 846 14.64 23.69 -2.11
N ILE A 847 14.02 24.85 -1.92
CA ILE A 847 14.39 26.11 -2.58
C ILE A 847 14.81 27.10 -1.51
N GLN A 848 16.03 27.62 -1.63
CA GLN A 848 16.55 28.67 -0.77
C GLN A 848 16.29 30.04 -1.38
N VAL A 849 15.85 30.97 -0.54
CA VAL A 849 15.60 32.36 -0.88
C VAL A 849 16.45 33.24 0.01
N LYS A 850 17.40 33.92 -0.62
CA LYS A 850 18.25 34.92 0.02
C LYS A 850 17.61 36.29 -0.15
N ASP A 851 17.16 36.86 0.96
CA ASP A 851 16.64 38.23 0.99
C ASP A 851 17.77 39.26 0.85
N PRO A 852 17.44 40.54 0.58
CA PRO A 852 18.43 41.59 0.32
C PRO A 852 19.40 41.88 1.47
N PHE A 853 19.06 41.47 2.70
CA PHE A 853 19.84 41.75 3.90
C PHE A 853 20.71 40.55 4.30
N THR A 854 20.44 39.38 3.74
CA THR A 854 21.18 38.14 3.99
C THR A 854 22.35 38.00 3.01
N ASN A 855 23.56 37.92 3.55
CA ASN A 855 24.78 37.83 2.73
C ASN A 855 25.11 36.38 2.33
N ASP A 856 24.93 35.42 3.26
CA ASP A 856 25.29 34.01 3.10
C ASP A 856 24.06 33.12 2.84
N TRP A 857 24.23 32.08 2.03
CA TRP A 857 23.19 31.08 1.78
C TRP A 857 22.93 30.16 2.98
N ALA A 858 23.84 30.09 3.94
CA ALA A 858 23.62 29.34 5.18
C ALA A 858 22.45 29.91 6.01
N ASP A 859 22.22 31.22 5.92
CA ASP A 859 21.16 31.94 6.64
C ASP A 859 19.93 32.24 5.76
N ALA A 860 19.92 31.74 4.52
CA ALA A 860 18.81 31.95 3.60
C ALA A 860 17.53 31.24 4.08
N SER A 861 16.39 31.87 3.82
CA SER A 861 15.07 31.29 4.11
C SER A 861 14.70 30.22 3.09
N TYR A 862 13.65 29.45 3.35
CA TYR A 862 13.16 28.41 2.44
C TYR A 862 11.79 28.76 1.88
N ALA A 863 11.58 28.47 0.59
CA ALA A 863 10.24 28.49 0.00
C ALA A 863 9.43 27.27 0.46
N THR A 864 8.11 27.40 0.41
CA THR A 864 7.17 26.32 0.73
C THR A 864 6.68 25.67 -0.56
N ASP A 865 6.76 24.34 -0.64
CA ASP A 865 6.19 23.55 -1.73
C ASP A 865 4.65 23.56 -1.65
N THR A 866 3.98 23.84 -2.76
CA THR A 866 2.52 23.81 -2.88
C THR A 866 2.00 22.73 -3.81
N SER A 867 2.86 21.90 -4.41
CA SER A 867 2.42 20.77 -5.22
C SER A 867 1.76 19.69 -4.36
N VAL A 868 2.19 19.55 -3.10
CA VAL A 868 1.69 18.53 -2.14
C VAL A 868 1.90 17.10 -2.67
N VAL A 869 2.99 16.88 -3.40
CA VAL A 869 3.43 15.55 -3.86
C VAL A 869 4.87 15.30 -3.44
N ASP A 870 5.15 14.07 -3.03
CA ASP A 870 6.49 13.64 -2.59
C ASP A 870 7.29 12.96 -3.73
N ASP A 871 6.60 12.50 -4.77
CA ASP A 871 7.16 11.68 -5.85
C ASP A 871 6.95 12.32 -7.23
N VAL A 872 7.87 12.03 -8.16
CA VAL A 872 7.69 12.34 -9.58
C VAL A 872 6.67 11.38 -10.18
N THR A 873 5.62 11.95 -10.75
CA THR A 873 4.60 11.27 -11.54
C THR A 873 4.58 11.85 -12.95
N TYR A 874 3.84 11.21 -13.85
CA TYR A 874 3.67 11.72 -15.21
C TYR A 874 2.98 13.10 -15.25
N SER A 875 2.25 13.47 -14.20
CA SER A 875 1.40 14.66 -14.13
C SER A 875 1.88 15.73 -13.16
N ASP A 876 2.70 15.37 -12.16
CA ASP A 876 3.10 16.27 -11.08
C ASP A 876 4.44 15.84 -10.44
N HIS A 877 5.09 16.74 -9.74
CA HIS A 877 6.36 16.51 -9.04
C HIS A 877 6.57 17.48 -7.86
N PRO A 878 7.47 17.17 -6.91
CA PRO A 878 7.83 18.10 -5.84
C PRO A 878 8.28 19.45 -6.40
N PHE A 879 7.84 20.54 -5.77
CA PHE A 879 8.09 21.92 -6.19
C PHE A 879 7.63 22.25 -7.63
N SER A 880 6.70 21.48 -8.20
CA SER A 880 6.00 21.86 -9.45
C SER A 880 5.27 23.20 -9.30
N SER A 881 4.92 23.56 -8.07
CA SER A 881 4.57 24.91 -7.65
C SER A 881 5.13 25.20 -6.25
N TRP A 882 5.59 26.43 -6.01
CA TRP A 882 6.06 26.86 -4.70
C TRP A 882 5.75 28.33 -4.45
N PHE A 883 5.76 28.74 -3.17
CA PHE A 883 5.66 30.15 -2.79
C PHE A 883 6.63 30.54 -1.67
N PHE A 884 6.94 31.83 -1.59
CA PHE A 884 7.72 32.45 -0.52
C PHE A 884 7.13 33.81 -0.17
N THR A 885 7.07 34.13 1.12
CA THR A 885 6.56 35.41 1.61
C THR A 885 7.54 36.06 2.58
N TYR A 886 7.74 37.37 2.44
CA TYR A 886 8.62 38.14 3.32
C TYR A 886 8.03 39.52 3.62
N ASP A 887 7.95 39.88 4.90
CA ASP A 887 7.41 41.16 5.35
C ASP A 887 8.49 42.24 5.32
N MET A 888 8.30 43.26 4.48
CA MET A 888 9.19 44.42 4.35
C MET A 888 8.49 45.72 4.77
N SER A 889 7.40 45.65 5.53
CA SER A 889 6.62 46.83 5.96
C SER A 889 7.40 47.89 6.73
N THR A 890 8.54 47.53 7.32
CA THR A 890 9.42 48.41 8.09
C THR A 890 10.60 48.97 7.29
N GLN A 891 10.77 48.53 6.05
CA GLN A 891 11.89 48.94 5.19
C GLN A 891 11.58 50.26 4.49
N ALA A 892 12.64 50.96 4.06
CA ALA A 892 12.49 52.12 3.20
C ALA A 892 11.99 51.69 1.81
N GLU A 893 11.33 52.59 1.09
CA GLU A 893 10.90 52.32 -0.27
C GLU A 893 12.09 52.36 -1.23
N GLY A 894 12.10 51.44 -2.19
CA GLY A 894 13.19 51.34 -3.14
C GLY A 894 13.27 49.98 -3.82
N ASP A 895 14.40 49.76 -4.50
CA ASP A 895 14.66 48.54 -5.24
C ASP A 895 15.41 47.53 -4.37
N TYR A 896 14.88 46.31 -4.26
CA TYR A 896 15.43 45.25 -3.43
C TYR A 896 15.63 43.97 -4.22
N THR A 897 16.81 43.36 -4.11
CA THR A 897 17.16 42.16 -4.88
C THR A 897 17.11 40.90 -4.03
N PHE A 898 16.27 39.95 -4.43
CA PHE A 898 16.20 38.59 -3.90
C PHE A 898 16.98 37.63 -4.81
N SER A 899 17.61 36.62 -4.22
CA SER A 899 18.28 35.54 -4.96
C SER A 899 17.70 34.19 -4.57
N PHE A 900 17.52 33.29 -5.54
CA PHE A 900 16.88 32.00 -5.37
C PHE A 900 17.77 30.89 -5.94
N ARG A 901 17.80 29.73 -5.29
CA ARG A 901 18.42 28.51 -5.84
C ARG A 901 17.69 27.26 -5.35
N ALA A 902 17.59 26.25 -6.20
CA ALA A 902 17.04 24.94 -5.85
C ALA A 902 18.16 23.98 -5.40
N PHE A 903 17.81 22.97 -4.62
CA PHE A 903 18.70 21.90 -4.16
C PHE A 903 17.97 20.55 -4.26
N ASP A 904 18.62 19.56 -4.85
CA ASP A 904 18.07 18.21 -5.12
C ASP A 904 18.49 17.15 -4.08
N GLY A 905 19.32 17.53 -3.10
CA GLY A 905 19.91 16.59 -2.14
C GLY A 905 21.37 16.22 -2.44
N VAL A 906 21.91 16.68 -3.56
CA VAL A 906 23.29 16.48 -4.02
C VAL A 906 23.93 17.82 -4.40
N ASP A 907 23.33 18.55 -5.34
CA ASP A 907 23.85 19.79 -5.92
C ASP A 907 22.86 20.95 -5.85
N TYR A 908 23.39 22.16 -5.95
CA TYR A 908 22.60 23.38 -6.08
C TYR A 908 22.44 23.75 -7.55
N GLY A 909 21.21 24.14 -7.91
CA GLY A 909 20.88 24.69 -9.21
C GLY A 909 21.45 26.10 -9.44
N ASN A 910 21.18 26.63 -10.62
CA ASN A 910 21.55 28.00 -10.97
C ASN A 910 20.87 29.03 -10.06
N ILE A 911 21.60 30.11 -9.74
CA ILE A 911 21.03 31.22 -8.96
C ILE A 911 20.19 32.11 -9.89
N VAL A 912 18.92 32.26 -9.55
CA VAL A 912 18.00 33.22 -10.17
C VAL A 912 17.94 34.46 -9.29
N THR A 913 17.94 35.65 -9.88
CA THR A 913 17.78 36.91 -9.12
C THR A 913 16.51 37.64 -9.56
N ARG A 914 15.87 38.32 -8.61
CA ARG A 914 14.73 39.21 -8.87
C ARG A 914 14.89 40.51 -8.10
N THR A 915 14.95 41.63 -8.81
CA THR A 915 14.85 42.96 -8.19
C THR A 915 13.38 43.38 -8.15
N ILE A 916 12.90 43.83 -7.01
CA ILE A 916 11.51 44.26 -6.82
C ILE A 916 11.44 45.76 -6.54
N LYS A 917 10.27 46.36 -6.73
CA LYS A 917 9.95 47.69 -6.20
C LYS A 917 9.14 47.52 -4.93
N LEU A 918 9.60 48.10 -3.83
CA LEU A 918 8.89 48.07 -2.56
C LEU A 918 8.21 49.41 -2.28
N ASN A 919 6.89 49.36 -2.11
CA ASN A 919 6.07 50.48 -1.64
C ASN A 919 5.50 50.17 -0.25
N THR A 920 5.69 51.09 0.70
CA THR A 920 5.34 50.91 2.12
C THR A 920 4.38 51.98 2.66
N GLN A 921 4.34 53.14 2.04
CA GLN A 921 3.59 54.33 2.41
C GLN A 921 2.78 54.80 1.20
N ALA A 922 1.63 55.40 1.49
CA ALA A 922 0.81 55.99 0.46
C ALA A 922 1.37 57.38 0.06
N PRO A 923 1.18 57.82 -1.20
CA PRO A 923 1.69 59.09 -1.67
C PRO A 923 0.97 60.27 -0.99
N SER A 924 1.67 61.39 -0.89
CA SER A 924 1.18 62.63 -0.28
C SER A 924 0.89 63.70 -1.33
N LEU A 925 -0.10 64.56 -1.07
CA LEU A 925 -0.53 65.60 -2.00
C LEU A 925 -0.76 66.94 -1.29
N ILE A 926 -0.24 68.02 -1.89
CA ILE A 926 -0.50 69.41 -1.50
C ILE A 926 -1.20 70.13 -2.66
N LEU A 927 -2.46 70.53 -2.47
CA LEU A 927 -3.20 71.39 -3.40
C LEU A 927 -2.92 72.87 -3.10
N THR A 928 -2.32 73.59 -4.07
CA THR A 928 -1.88 75.00 -3.92
C THR A 928 -2.88 76.02 -4.45
N THR A 929 -3.51 75.75 -5.59
CA THR A 929 -4.51 76.62 -6.23
C THR A 929 -5.68 75.76 -6.70
N PRO A 930 -6.94 76.21 -6.63
CA PRO A 930 -7.40 77.47 -6.01
C PRO A 930 -7.35 77.45 -4.47
N GLY A 931 -7.33 78.63 -3.85
CA GLY A 931 -7.46 78.77 -2.40
C GLY A 931 -8.87 78.40 -1.93
N ASP A 932 -8.99 78.01 -0.66
CA ASP A 932 -10.29 77.66 -0.09
C ASP A 932 -11.23 78.88 -0.01
N SER A 933 -12.51 78.66 -0.27
CA SER A 933 -13.59 79.66 -0.34
C SER A 933 -13.34 80.82 -1.32
N THR A 934 -12.52 80.62 -2.34
CA THR A 934 -12.29 81.62 -3.40
C THR A 934 -13.43 81.69 -4.40
N GLU A 935 -13.72 82.89 -4.92
CA GLU A 935 -14.76 83.13 -5.94
C GLU A 935 -14.13 83.31 -7.33
N HIS A 936 -14.67 82.61 -8.32
CA HIS A 936 -14.17 82.54 -9.70
C HIS A 936 -15.24 82.95 -10.70
N ASN A 937 -14.83 83.63 -11.77
CA ASN A 937 -15.72 84.00 -12.87
C ASN A 937 -15.95 82.79 -13.78
N GLY A 938 -17.20 82.35 -13.92
CA GLY A 938 -17.51 81.14 -14.65
C GLY A 938 -17.24 81.15 -16.17
N LYS A 939 -16.80 82.29 -16.74
CA LYS A 939 -16.26 82.36 -18.12
C LYS A 939 -14.78 81.97 -18.25
N GLU A 940 -13.97 82.09 -17.20
CA GLU A 940 -12.49 81.90 -17.26
C GLU A 940 -12.02 80.50 -16.81
N GLY A 941 -12.90 79.64 -16.28
CA GLY A 941 -12.53 78.32 -15.76
C GLY A 941 -11.83 78.38 -14.40
N VAL A 942 -11.55 77.22 -13.81
CA VAL A 942 -10.83 77.10 -12.52
C VAL A 942 -9.62 76.21 -12.70
N VAL A 943 -8.43 76.73 -12.41
CA VAL A 943 -7.17 75.98 -12.49
C VAL A 943 -6.82 75.36 -11.14
N PHE A 944 -6.65 74.04 -11.13
CA PHE A 944 -6.11 73.26 -10.02
C PHE A 944 -4.62 73.02 -10.24
N SER A 945 -3.81 73.25 -9.21
CA SER A 945 -2.40 72.95 -9.24
C SER A 945 -1.92 72.50 -7.87
N GLY A 946 -0.90 71.65 -7.85
CA GLY A 946 -0.33 71.17 -6.61
C GLY A 946 0.99 70.44 -6.82
N THR A 947 1.51 69.93 -5.71
CA THR A 947 2.63 69.00 -5.70
C THR A 947 2.18 67.67 -5.11
N ALA A 948 2.76 66.58 -5.60
CA ALA A 948 2.61 65.26 -5.00
C ALA A 948 4.01 64.72 -4.66
N SER A 949 4.12 63.94 -3.60
CA SER A 949 5.40 63.35 -3.21
C SER A 949 5.20 61.94 -2.71
N ASP A 950 6.11 61.07 -3.13
CA ASP A 950 6.16 59.67 -2.75
C ASP A 950 7.57 59.33 -2.25
N PRO A 951 7.73 58.53 -1.18
CA PRO A 951 9.05 58.20 -0.64
C PRO A 951 9.91 57.30 -1.54
N TYR A 952 9.34 56.66 -2.56
CA TYR A 952 10.08 55.73 -3.41
C TYR A 952 11.22 56.43 -4.17
N SER A 953 12.45 55.95 -3.94
CA SER A 953 13.67 56.49 -4.52
C SER A 953 14.43 55.48 -5.40
N GLY A 954 13.73 54.50 -5.97
CA GLY A 954 14.32 53.46 -6.80
C GLY A 954 14.76 53.93 -8.19
N THR A 955 15.34 53.02 -8.97
CA THR A 955 15.94 53.31 -10.29
C THR A 955 14.93 53.78 -11.34
N SER A 956 13.63 53.53 -11.13
CA SER A 956 12.54 53.98 -12.00
C SER A 956 12.14 55.45 -11.79
N GLY A 957 12.69 56.15 -10.80
CA GLY A 957 12.29 57.51 -10.45
C GLY A 957 10.99 57.55 -9.64
N VAL A 958 10.32 58.70 -9.65
CA VAL A 958 9.10 58.97 -8.87
C VAL A 958 7.95 58.03 -9.31
N ASP A 959 7.36 57.30 -8.36
CA ASP A 959 6.34 56.27 -8.63
C ASP A 959 4.89 56.80 -8.64
N ILE A 960 4.70 58.12 -8.65
CA ILE A 960 3.37 58.75 -8.66
C ILE A 960 2.71 58.55 -10.03
N GLN A 961 1.67 57.72 -10.09
CA GLN A 961 0.99 57.38 -11.35
C GLN A 961 -0.06 58.41 -11.75
N ASN A 962 -0.95 58.81 -10.83
CA ASN A 962 -2.10 59.67 -11.16
C ASN A 962 -2.44 60.66 -10.04
N ILE A 963 -3.04 61.78 -10.42
CA ILE A 963 -3.72 62.71 -9.52
C ILE A 963 -5.22 62.65 -9.79
N HIS A 964 -5.99 62.21 -8.80
CA HIS A 964 -7.44 62.07 -8.87
C HIS A 964 -8.10 63.35 -8.35
N ILE A 965 -9.03 63.92 -9.12
CA ILE A 965 -9.77 65.14 -8.79
C ILE A 965 -11.27 64.87 -8.93
N VAL A 966 -12.01 65.04 -7.83
CA VAL A 966 -13.47 64.89 -7.77
C VAL A 966 -14.09 66.23 -7.38
N ILE A 967 -15.08 66.70 -8.12
CA ILE A 967 -15.76 67.99 -7.91
C ILE A 967 -17.25 67.75 -7.72
N ASP A 968 -17.76 68.12 -6.56
CA ASP A 968 -19.17 68.05 -6.19
C ASP A 968 -19.77 69.45 -6.09
N ARG A 969 -20.91 69.69 -6.71
CA ARG A 969 -21.72 70.89 -6.45
C ARG A 969 -22.37 70.75 -5.08
N LEU A 970 -22.27 71.78 -4.25
CA LEU A 970 -22.96 71.86 -2.97
C LEU A 970 -24.38 72.42 -3.17
N PRO A 971 -25.34 72.13 -2.27
CA PRO A 971 -26.68 72.69 -2.34
C PRO A 971 -26.67 74.23 -2.42
N GLY A 972 -27.39 74.79 -3.40
CA GLY A 972 -27.37 76.21 -3.76
C GLY A 972 -28.54 76.61 -4.67
N ASP A 973 -28.37 77.67 -5.45
CA ASP A 973 -29.46 78.27 -6.24
C ASP A 973 -29.96 77.35 -7.37
N ALA A 974 -29.08 76.49 -7.92
CA ALA A 974 -29.37 75.60 -9.04
C ALA A 974 -29.87 74.21 -8.63
N SER A 975 -29.51 73.72 -7.45
CA SER A 975 -29.91 72.40 -6.94
C SER A 975 -29.90 72.37 -5.42
N ASN A 976 -30.86 71.66 -4.82
CA ASN A 976 -30.95 71.46 -3.38
C ASN A 976 -30.19 70.20 -2.89
N THR A 977 -29.55 69.45 -3.78
CA THR A 977 -28.77 68.24 -3.47
C THR A 977 -27.30 68.40 -3.84
N ARG A 978 -26.42 67.67 -3.14
CA ARG A 978 -25.00 67.55 -3.51
C ARG A 978 -24.87 66.62 -4.71
N GLU A 979 -24.16 67.05 -5.74
CA GLU A 979 -24.05 66.33 -7.01
C GLU A 979 -22.62 66.31 -7.52
N THR A 980 -22.06 65.13 -7.84
CA THR A 980 -20.75 65.02 -8.49
C THR A 980 -20.83 65.50 -9.93
N ILE A 981 -20.12 66.59 -10.21
CA ILE A 981 -20.09 67.24 -11.52
C ILE A 981 -18.93 66.71 -12.37
N ARG A 982 -17.83 66.29 -11.72
CA ARG A 982 -16.64 65.82 -12.41
C ARG A 982 -15.82 64.86 -11.53
N SER A 983 -15.26 63.83 -12.14
CA SER A 983 -14.21 62.97 -11.60
C SER A 983 -13.19 62.71 -12.70
N VAL A 984 -11.89 62.85 -12.42
CA VAL A 984 -10.82 62.68 -13.40
C VAL A 984 -9.55 62.15 -12.73
N ALA A 985 -8.82 61.28 -13.44
CA ALA A 985 -7.45 60.91 -13.14
C ALA A 985 -6.52 61.63 -14.14
N ALA A 986 -5.81 62.65 -13.67
CA ALA A 986 -4.79 63.35 -14.45
C ALA A 986 -3.44 62.62 -14.30
N PRO A 987 -2.54 62.70 -15.31
CA PRO A 987 -1.19 62.14 -15.20
C PRO A 987 -0.49 62.63 -13.93
N GLY A 988 0.10 61.68 -13.20
CA GLY A 988 0.86 61.92 -11.99
C GLY A 988 2.20 62.62 -12.22
N GLY A 989 2.77 63.13 -11.12
CA GLY A 989 4.09 63.76 -11.10
C GLY A 989 4.28 64.60 -9.85
N GLU A 990 5.53 64.97 -9.56
CA GLU A 990 5.86 65.78 -8.38
C GLU A 990 5.18 67.16 -8.39
N SER A 991 4.92 67.67 -9.59
CA SER A 991 4.11 68.87 -9.83
C SER A 991 3.05 68.57 -10.87
N TRP A 992 1.82 69.03 -10.63
CA TRP A 992 0.71 68.79 -11.53
C TRP A 992 -0.18 70.03 -11.66
N THR A 993 -0.85 70.12 -12.80
CA THR A 993 -1.86 71.15 -13.06
C THR A 993 -2.99 70.57 -13.89
N TRP A 994 -4.21 71.01 -13.62
CA TRP A 994 -5.41 70.59 -14.32
C TRP A 994 -6.44 71.71 -14.32
N GLU A 995 -7.08 71.97 -15.46
CA GLU A 995 -8.06 73.07 -15.61
C GLU A 995 -9.48 72.55 -15.75
N TRP A 996 -10.40 73.14 -14.99
CA TRP A 996 -11.83 72.88 -15.06
C TRP A 996 -12.57 73.97 -15.84
N ASN A 997 -13.11 73.61 -17.00
CA ASN A 997 -13.96 74.51 -17.79
C ASN A 997 -15.37 74.60 -17.19
N THR A 998 -15.76 75.81 -16.77
CA THR A 998 -17.03 76.12 -16.09
C THR A 998 -18.12 76.70 -16.99
N SER A 999 -17.85 76.91 -18.28
CA SER A 999 -18.76 77.62 -19.21
C SER A 999 -20.11 76.94 -19.43
N GLY A 1000 -20.18 75.62 -19.25
CA GLY A 1000 -21.39 74.81 -19.38
C GLY A 1000 -22.25 74.71 -18.11
N LEU A 1001 -21.88 75.39 -17.01
CA LEU A 1001 -22.63 75.36 -15.76
C LEU A 1001 -23.85 76.32 -15.79
N PRO A 1002 -24.87 76.11 -14.94
CA PRO A 1002 -26.05 76.99 -14.85
C PRO A 1002 -25.69 78.48 -14.65
N LYS A 1003 -26.56 79.38 -15.13
CA LYS A 1003 -26.40 80.85 -15.01
C LYS A 1003 -26.75 81.39 -13.61
N THR A 1004 -26.24 80.72 -12.59
CA THR A 1004 -26.45 81.00 -11.16
C THR A 1004 -25.10 81.17 -10.45
N ARG A 1005 -25.12 81.47 -9.15
CA ARG A 1005 -23.92 81.54 -8.31
C ARG A 1005 -23.90 80.34 -7.38
N GLU A 1006 -22.95 79.42 -7.57
CA GLU A 1006 -22.92 78.13 -6.87
C GLU A 1006 -21.60 77.87 -6.14
N SER A 1007 -21.65 77.05 -5.09
CA SER A 1007 -20.47 76.54 -4.37
C SER A 1007 -20.16 75.08 -4.76
N TYR A 1008 -18.89 74.72 -4.84
CA TYR A 1008 -18.41 73.38 -5.20
C TYR A 1008 -17.35 72.89 -4.19
N GLU A 1009 -17.44 71.64 -3.75
CA GLU A 1009 -16.41 70.96 -2.98
C GLU A 1009 -15.53 70.12 -3.92
N VAL A 1010 -14.22 70.25 -3.79
CA VAL A 1010 -13.21 69.60 -4.64
C VAL A 1010 -12.33 68.73 -3.76
N THR A 1011 -12.31 67.43 -4.02
CA THR A 1011 -11.48 66.43 -3.33
C THR A 1011 -10.38 65.94 -4.28
N VAL A 1012 -9.12 66.04 -3.87
CA VAL A 1012 -7.96 65.68 -4.69
C VAL A 1012 -7.04 64.73 -3.93
N TRP A 1013 -6.56 63.64 -4.54
CA TRP A 1013 -5.52 62.76 -3.98
C TRP A 1013 -4.57 62.25 -5.06
N ALA A 1014 -3.38 61.79 -4.66
CA ALA A 1014 -2.41 61.14 -5.54
C ALA A 1014 -2.48 59.61 -5.38
N SER A 1015 -2.10 58.87 -6.41
CA SER A 1015 -1.94 57.40 -6.37
C SER A 1015 -0.60 57.00 -6.99
N ASP A 1016 0.06 55.99 -6.42
CA ASP A 1016 1.28 55.37 -6.94
C ASP A 1016 0.96 54.00 -7.58
N SER A 1017 1.95 53.11 -7.73
CA SER A 1017 1.73 51.77 -8.30
C SER A 1017 1.02 50.75 -7.41
N ASP A 1018 0.90 50.99 -6.10
CA ASP A 1018 0.36 50.05 -5.11
C ASP A 1018 -0.70 50.65 -4.15
N PHE A 1019 -0.78 51.98 -4.07
CA PHE A 1019 -1.62 52.75 -3.14
C PHE A 1019 -2.60 53.69 -3.86
N CYS A 1020 -3.84 53.70 -3.35
CA CYS A 1020 -4.89 54.67 -3.68
C CYS A 1020 -5.30 54.71 -5.15
N ILE A 1021 -5.19 53.56 -5.81
CA ILE A 1021 -5.56 53.39 -7.21
C ILE A 1021 -7.09 53.50 -7.32
N ASN A 1022 -7.56 54.53 -8.03
CA ASN A 1022 -8.98 54.84 -8.31
C ASN A 1022 -9.85 55.25 -7.10
N GLU A 1023 -9.43 54.99 -5.87
CA GLU A 1023 -10.10 55.41 -4.65
C GLU A 1023 -9.10 55.97 -3.63
N VAL A 1024 -9.57 56.74 -2.67
CA VAL A 1024 -8.69 57.40 -1.69
C VAL A 1024 -7.91 56.38 -0.86
N GLY A 1025 -8.52 55.25 -0.48
CA GLY A 1025 -7.83 54.18 0.25
C GLY A 1025 -7.08 54.68 1.50
N GLU A 1026 -5.76 54.42 1.54
CA GLU A 1026 -4.85 54.85 2.62
C GLU A 1026 -4.28 56.27 2.43
N CYS A 1027 -4.62 56.97 1.35
CA CYS A 1027 -4.15 58.33 1.08
C CYS A 1027 -4.92 59.38 1.87
N THR A 1028 -4.29 60.54 2.07
CA THR A 1028 -4.96 61.72 2.64
C THR A 1028 -5.36 62.68 1.52
N PRO A 1029 -6.66 62.84 1.22
CA PRO A 1029 -7.10 63.74 0.17
C PRO A 1029 -7.09 65.21 0.64
N SER A 1030 -6.75 66.13 -0.26
CA SER A 1030 -6.96 67.57 -0.08
C SER A 1030 -8.37 67.96 -0.50
N THR A 1031 -9.13 68.59 0.40
CA THR A 1031 -10.48 69.10 0.09
C THR A 1031 -10.53 70.63 0.14
N ARG A 1032 -11.24 71.25 -0.81
CA ARG A 1032 -11.48 72.71 -0.88
C ARG A 1032 -12.92 73.00 -1.28
N THR A 1033 -13.47 74.10 -0.80
CA THR A 1033 -14.72 74.68 -1.29
C THR A 1033 -14.41 75.90 -2.16
N ILE A 1034 -15.04 76.04 -3.32
CA ILE A 1034 -14.88 77.20 -4.22
C ILE A 1034 -16.26 77.70 -4.68
N ILE A 1035 -16.35 78.97 -5.09
CA ILE A 1035 -17.58 79.58 -5.59
C ILE A 1035 -17.40 79.97 -7.05
N VAL A 1036 -18.40 79.71 -7.90
CA VAL A 1036 -18.43 80.11 -9.31
C VAL A 1036 -19.70 80.95 -9.57
N ASP A 1037 -19.56 82.22 -10.01
CA ASP A 1037 -20.68 83.09 -10.37
C ASP A 1037 -20.86 83.20 -11.91
N ASN A 1038 -22.09 82.95 -12.38
CA ASN A 1038 -22.44 82.85 -13.80
C ASN A 1038 -23.71 83.67 -14.22
N ARG A 1039 -24.22 84.67 -13.46
CA ARG A 1039 -25.51 85.42 -13.70
C ARG A 1039 -25.51 86.51 -14.84
N ASN A 1040 -26.69 86.95 -15.36
CA ASN A 1040 -26.94 87.97 -16.45
C ASN A 1040 -27.71 89.27 -15.99
N LYS A 1041 -27.66 90.43 -16.69
CA LYS A 1041 -28.25 91.76 -16.32
C LYS A 1041 -29.48 92.19 -17.21
N LEU A 1042 -30.11 93.38 -16.95
CA LEU A 1042 -31.46 93.84 -17.44
C LEU A 1042 -31.47 95.02 -18.48
N PRO A 1043 -32.48 95.15 -19.39
CA PRO A 1043 -32.62 96.22 -20.44
C PRO A 1043 -33.51 97.47 -20.10
N THR A 1044 -33.50 98.53 -20.95
CA THR A 1044 -34.20 99.86 -20.76
C THR A 1044 -34.83 100.48 -22.06
N ASN A 1045 -35.89 101.33 -21.99
CA ASN A 1045 -36.62 101.95 -23.15
C ASN A 1045 -37.18 103.39 -22.91
N PHE A 1046 -37.29 104.23 -23.96
CA PHE A 1046 -37.76 105.65 -23.96
C PHE A 1046 -38.66 106.01 -25.18
N ILE A 1047 -39.64 106.92 -25.04
CA ILE A 1047 -40.56 107.38 -26.12
C ILE A 1047 -40.30 108.87 -26.46
N PHE A 1048 -40.32 109.23 -27.75
CA PHE A 1048 -40.04 110.57 -28.29
C PHE A 1048 -41.26 111.33 -28.88
N ALA A 1049 -42.18 110.66 -29.58
CA ALA A 1049 -43.39 111.28 -30.16
C ALA A 1049 -44.60 110.33 -30.05
N PRO A 1050 -45.84 110.82 -29.83
CA PRO A 1050 -46.19 112.21 -29.50
C PRO A 1050 -45.57 112.64 -28.16
N SER A 1051 -45.21 113.91 -28.05
CA SER A 1051 -44.60 114.44 -26.82
C SER A 1051 -45.64 114.53 -25.70
N SER A 1052 -45.20 114.38 -24.45
CA SER A 1052 -46.11 114.35 -23.30
C SER A 1052 -47.00 115.61 -23.26
N GLY A 1053 -48.32 115.41 -23.21
CA GLY A 1053 -49.32 116.48 -23.19
C GLY A 1053 -49.63 117.13 -24.55
N GLN A 1054 -49.03 116.67 -25.64
CA GLN A 1054 -49.30 117.17 -26.99
C GLN A 1054 -50.73 116.81 -27.44
N GLN A 1055 -51.48 117.82 -27.93
CA GLN A 1055 -52.74 117.56 -28.61
C GLN A 1055 -52.46 117.10 -30.05
N VAL A 1056 -52.91 115.89 -30.38
CA VAL A 1056 -52.77 115.29 -31.70
C VAL A 1056 -54.13 115.36 -32.40
N SER A 1057 -54.16 115.82 -33.65
CA SER A 1057 -55.38 115.80 -34.46
C SER A 1057 -55.59 114.40 -35.02
N VAL A 1058 -56.82 113.91 -34.95
CA VAL A 1058 -57.22 112.57 -35.39
C VAL A 1058 -56.87 112.34 -36.87
N SER A 1059 -56.19 111.21 -37.16
CA SER A 1059 -55.68 110.78 -38.47
C SER A 1059 -55.62 109.25 -38.57
N GLU A 1060 -55.77 108.70 -39.78
CA GLU A 1060 -55.58 107.27 -40.07
C GLU A 1060 -54.12 106.80 -39.90
N THR A 1061 -53.16 107.72 -39.73
CA THR A 1061 -51.71 107.41 -39.65
C THR A 1061 -50.94 108.22 -38.57
N THR A 1062 -51.40 108.23 -37.33
CA THR A 1062 -50.69 108.90 -36.21
C THR A 1062 -49.40 108.15 -35.84
N VAL A 1063 -48.25 108.84 -35.84
CA VAL A 1063 -46.94 108.21 -35.62
C VAL A 1063 -46.51 108.23 -34.14
N ILE A 1064 -46.01 107.09 -33.64
CA ILE A 1064 -45.36 106.92 -32.33
C ILE A 1064 -43.91 106.43 -32.51
N SER A 1065 -42.93 107.02 -31.81
CA SER A 1065 -41.49 106.65 -31.95
C SER A 1065 -40.68 106.77 -30.66
N GLY A 1066 -39.59 106.01 -30.50
CA GLY A 1066 -38.73 105.95 -29.30
C GLY A 1066 -37.36 105.23 -29.49
N GLN A 1067 -36.65 104.88 -28.39
CA GLN A 1067 -35.36 104.16 -28.37
C GLN A 1067 -35.16 103.24 -27.14
N ALA A 1068 -34.57 102.04 -27.31
CA ALA A 1068 -34.30 101.04 -26.25
C ALA A 1068 -32.87 100.43 -26.26
N THR A 1069 -32.27 100.07 -25.11
CA THR A 1069 -30.90 99.47 -24.97
C THR A 1069 -30.72 98.39 -23.87
N ASP A 1070 -29.80 97.42 -24.07
CA ASP A 1070 -29.44 96.31 -23.13
C ASP A 1070 -27.89 96.16 -22.97
N PRO A 1071 -27.28 96.22 -21.75
CA PRO A 1071 -25.82 96.21 -21.57
C PRO A 1071 -25.11 94.85 -21.73
N ASP A 1072 -25.82 93.73 -21.59
CA ASP A 1072 -25.27 92.38 -21.73
C ASP A 1072 -26.16 91.44 -22.56
N GLY A 1073 -27.09 92.03 -23.33
CA GLY A 1073 -27.99 91.33 -24.24
C GLY A 1073 -28.40 92.15 -25.46
N GLU A 1074 -29.40 91.66 -26.21
CA GLU A 1074 -30.02 92.36 -27.34
C GLU A 1074 -31.53 92.48 -27.10
N ILE A 1075 -32.12 93.63 -27.47
CA ILE A 1075 -33.57 93.84 -27.35
C ILE A 1075 -34.30 93.16 -28.51
N THR A 1076 -35.29 92.33 -28.16
CA THR A 1076 -36.03 91.51 -29.12
C THR A 1076 -37.46 91.98 -29.39
N ARG A 1077 -38.07 92.73 -28.46
CA ARG A 1077 -39.47 93.17 -28.52
C ARG A 1077 -39.71 94.42 -27.68
N ILE A 1078 -40.53 95.35 -28.18
CA ILE A 1078 -41.04 96.53 -27.47
C ILE A 1078 -42.56 96.56 -27.62
N GLU A 1079 -43.27 96.79 -26.53
CA GLU A 1079 -44.74 96.87 -26.48
C GLU A 1079 -45.18 98.27 -26.05
N ILE A 1080 -46.19 98.80 -26.74
CA ILE A 1080 -46.73 100.14 -26.52
C ILE A 1080 -48.24 100.01 -26.38
N GLU A 1081 -48.82 100.52 -25.29
CA GLU A 1081 -50.25 100.49 -25.06
C GLU A 1081 -50.84 101.90 -25.21
N VAL A 1082 -51.83 102.03 -26.09
CA VAL A 1082 -52.62 103.25 -26.23
C VAL A 1082 -53.85 103.09 -25.35
N LEU A 1083 -54.05 104.04 -24.43
CA LEU A 1083 -55.07 103.95 -23.38
C LEU A 1083 -56.17 105.01 -23.60
N ASP A 1084 -57.43 104.62 -23.43
CA ASP A 1084 -58.58 105.54 -23.53
C ASP A 1084 -58.97 106.10 -22.15
N PRO A 1085 -58.79 107.41 -21.91
CA PRO A 1085 -59.18 108.02 -20.64
C PRO A 1085 -60.69 107.99 -20.37
N GLN A 1086 -61.57 107.89 -21.39
CA GLN A 1086 -63.02 107.78 -21.20
C GLN A 1086 -63.46 106.38 -20.75
N ALA A 1087 -62.67 105.36 -21.07
CA ALA A 1087 -62.84 103.99 -20.60
C ALA A 1087 -61.94 103.66 -19.39
N ASN A 1088 -61.73 104.63 -18.48
CA ASN A 1088 -60.91 104.48 -17.27
C ASN A 1088 -59.45 104.05 -17.57
N PHE A 1089 -58.85 104.59 -18.63
CA PHE A 1089 -57.53 104.22 -19.16
C PHE A 1089 -57.43 102.74 -19.59
N GLY A 1090 -58.54 102.13 -20.00
CA GLY A 1090 -58.53 100.82 -20.65
C GLY A 1090 -57.71 100.85 -21.94
N VAL A 1091 -57.00 99.76 -22.22
CA VAL A 1091 -56.21 99.63 -23.45
C VAL A 1091 -57.17 99.69 -24.64
N LEU A 1092 -57.04 100.76 -25.42
CA LEU A 1092 -57.74 100.94 -26.68
C LEU A 1092 -57.08 100.06 -27.74
N GLU A 1093 -55.74 100.08 -27.80
CA GLU A 1093 -54.94 99.32 -28.76
C GLU A 1093 -53.54 99.04 -28.23
N THR A 1094 -52.96 97.90 -28.60
CA THR A 1094 -51.56 97.55 -28.31
C THR A 1094 -50.77 97.48 -29.60
N LEU A 1095 -49.67 98.24 -29.65
CA LEU A 1095 -48.76 98.32 -30.78
C LEU A 1095 -47.46 97.62 -30.40
N ILE A 1096 -46.98 96.73 -31.27
CA ILE A 1096 -45.77 95.93 -31.02
C ILE A 1096 -44.70 96.30 -32.04
N VAL A 1097 -43.51 96.67 -31.54
CA VAL A 1097 -42.31 96.78 -32.35
C VAL A 1097 -41.44 95.55 -32.12
N THR A 1098 -41.35 94.72 -33.14
CA THR A 1098 -40.48 93.54 -33.17
C THR A 1098 -39.06 93.93 -33.63
N LYS A 1099 -38.08 93.09 -33.29
CA LYS A 1099 -36.64 93.34 -33.54
C LYS A 1099 -36.32 93.86 -34.96
N ASP A 1100 -37.02 93.39 -35.99
CA ASP A 1100 -36.83 93.80 -37.38
C ASP A 1100 -37.16 95.28 -37.65
N LYS A 1101 -37.96 95.90 -36.79
CA LYS A 1101 -38.34 97.31 -36.84
C LYS A 1101 -37.56 98.18 -35.84
N ILE A 1102 -36.60 97.60 -35.12
CA ILE A 1102 -35.69 98.30 -34.21
C ILE A 1102 -34.35 98.46 -34.91
N THR A 1103 -33.90 99.70 -35.09
CA THR A 1103 -32.58 99.97 -35.69
C THR A 1103 -31.45 99.54 -34.75
N GLY A 1104 -30.23 99.37 -35.28
CA GLY A 1104 -29.08 98.94 -34.47
C GLY A 1104 -28.69 99.88 -33.32
N ALA A 1105 -29.16 101.14 -33.34
CA ALA A 1105 -29.01 102.06 -32.21
C ALA A 1105 -30.16 101.96 -31.19
N GLY A 1106 -31.08 101.02 -31.36
CA GLY A 1106 -32.25 100.84 -30.49
C GLY A 1106 -33.47 101.70 -30.84
N ALA A 1107 -33.39 102.55 -31.88
CA ALA A 1107 -34.49 103.45 -32.24
C ALA A 1107 -35.60 102.72 -33.01
N TRP A 1108 -36.86 103.07 -32.74
CA TRP A 1108 -38.06 102.41 -33.27
C TRP A 1108 -39.19 103.41 -33.58
N GLN A 1109 -40.09 103.06 -34.51
CA GLN A 1109 -41.28 103.84 -34.88
C GLN A 1109 -42.44 102.92 -35.32
N ILE A 1110 -43.68 103.31 -35.01
CA ILE A 1110 -44.91 102.62 -35.42
C ILE A 1110 -46.03 103.63 -35.73
N GLU A 1111 -46.94 103.28 -36.64
CA GLU A 1111 -48.13 104.07 -36.97
C GLU A 1111 -49.35 103.50 -36.26
N TRP A 1112 -50.24 104.39 -35.84
CA TRP A 1112 -51.47 104.14 -35.11
C TRP A 1112 -52.63 104.86 -35.81
N ASP A 1113 -53.69 104.16 -36.18
CA ASP A 1113 -54.92 104.79 -36.68
C ASP A 1113 -55.71 105.33 -35.49
N SER A 1114 -55.88 106.66 -35.46
CA SER A 1114 -56.50 107.36 -34.34
C SER A 1114 -57.94 107.82 -34.61
N THR A 1115 -58.56 107.35 -35.73
CA THR A 1115 -59.93 107.69 -36.15
C THR A 1115 -61.06 107.02 -35.38
#